data_AF-A0A0D1Z878-F1
#
_entry.id   AF-A0A0D1Z878-F1
#
_cell.length_a   1.000
_cell.length_b   1.000
_cell.length_c   1.000
_cell.angle_alpha   90.00
_cell.angle_beta   90.00
_cell.angle_gamma   90.00
#
_symmetry.space_group_name_H-M   'P 1'
#
loop_
_entity.id
_entity.type
_entity.pdbx_description
1 polymer ?
#
loop_
_entity_poly.entity_id
_entity_poly.type
_entity_poly.pdbx_seq_one_letter_code
_entity_poly.pdbx_strand_id
1 'polypeptide(L)'
;MAHPNQGKRKDGPALGNQGRNHKRTKLWDARSIRSQTSDAAFSNGELNVDKFIKAREFEIKALENGIKKAKHGLSTRAHQELPKELRRRTASHNVKRLPKRLRERAKKEMIEDNTPTVTSRRRKPSGHKRLRLEIVERLQALSEKSKERRRVKKAVKAKSQPTAEVPSETGQVVTATQESVKVKSPKVKKSRLREPALPPARFRKRQINKTWLPTHMWHAKRAKMTPPREPMWRFAIPLTPSIKSYRNTHRASADKGAIAWDTSYMSTIGLEGREESIAGLLKALGVGAKSSEFDPWGVSGAKWRAGTRVWEGWLHERDAPATLIAPAAVLWNSNQLESEAGVQPQNKPGKRKLFIRIHPAAFFQLWEQVVRLAKVQKPSLAVEDLRFEIGSIEITGPNASEALVAVLRPLEQTCGDAIWPKLAATTPASLPRNCLLAISITDPRLHHPPRTIAIDQLNAQDPKLIQLLTSWPLDRTPCAAAIFDRNARAKATRSMPSNSAVNRRKSMADPGEYPAILPSDPLIPVLAFATQSSPEESGTWTVLLPWRYVLPVWKSLVCYPLSTGGAIRFGGINEKRQLAYENGIPWFPADFPATKAGQQWEAEDSHRRKTEWDRKPKSRRIEFRSINLGENRRGEIGVGWSCDWQRLIDGPPVAEENRMNTSLEDEGISEDLEKTAKALTALHQIPQAIASQALTRGRISNLEPNGLATVRITMLSRGRPNICARIYRLPTNNPNLRQKWLEQQPPLRKKQPHSRNAKFPSRPSENASSAMQRSWLAAAILADPPEPGSKDYPVVPDEIDLVGFVTTGNFNLNVGKGVGIGSVLLRKVLTSEQCGALKDTDLHPPSHEQFLCIVRDAGESYGRLAKWKLV
;
A
#
# COMPACT_ATOMS: atom_id res chain seq x y z
N MET A 1 -74.97 0.37 44.27
CA MET A 1 -75.71 -0.01 43.06
C MET A 1 -74.73 -0.44 41.96
N ALA A 2 -75.25 -1.16 40.96
CA ALA A 2 -74.53 -1.98 39.98
C ALA A 2 -73.43 -1.32 39.12
N HIS A 3 -72.59 -2.17 38.52
CA HIS A 3 -71.82 -1.89 37.31
C HIS A 3 -72.73 -1.46 36.14
N PRO A 4 -72.17 -0.88 35.08
CA PRO A 4 -72.05 -1.70 33.88
C PRO A 4 -70.65 -1.79 33.28
N ASN A 5 -70.40 -2.93 32.65
CA ASN A 5 -69.14 -3.36 32.06
C ASN A 5 -69.14 -3.03 30.56
N GLN A 6 -68.35 -2.06 30.10
CA GLN A 6 -68.18 -1.80 28.66
C GLN A 6 -66.93 -2.50 28.12
N GLY A 7 -67.16 -3.57 27.35
CA GLY A 7 -66.12 -4.46 26.86
C GLY A 7 -65.20 -3.83 25.82
N LYS A 8 -63.90 -4.13 25.94
CA LYS A 8 -62.90 -3.84 24.91
C LYS A 8 -63.25 -4.56 23.60
N ARG A 9 -63.71 -3.83 22.58
CA ARG A 9 -63.57 -4.31 21.20
C ARG A 9 -62.08 -4.40 20.87
N LYS A 10 -61.57 -5.64 20.75
CA LYS A 10 -60.29 -5.90 20.10
C LYS A 10 -60.49 -5.64 18.61
N ASP A 11 -59.92 -4.57 18.08
CA ASP A 11 -59.66 -4.51 16.64
C ASP A 11 -58.68 -5.64 16.30
N GLY A 12 -59.18 -6.63 15.56
CA GLY A 12 -58.37 -7.72 15.06
C GLY A 12 -57.28 -7.21 14.11
N PRO A 13 -56.13 -7.90 14.00
CA PRO A 13 -55.09 -7.47 13.08
C PRO A 13 -55.63 -7.48 11.64
N ALA A 14 -55.57 -6.33 10.96
CA ALA A 14 -56.02 -6.16 9.58
C ALA A 14 -55.15 -6.96 8.58
N LEU A 15 -55.37 -8.27 8.53
CA LEU A 15 -54.69 -9.23 7.66
C LEU A 15 -55.03 -9.03 6.17
N GLY A 16 -56.16 -8.39 5.86
CA GLY A 16 -56.68 -8.21 4.49
C GLY A 16 -55.82 -7.37 3.54
N ASN A 17 -54.86 -6.56 4.02
CA ASN A 17 -54.08 -5.65 3.17
C ASN A 17 -52.65 -6.16 2.86
N GLN A 18 -52.28 -7.36 3.31
CA GLN A 18 -50.92 -7.87 3.24
C GLN A 18 -50.53 -8.32 1.81
N GLY A 19 -51.39 -9.09 1.14
CA GLY A 19 -51.16 -9.53 -0.25
C GLY A 19 -51.14 -8.37 -1.27
N ARG A 20 -51.84 -7.27 -0.98
CA ARG A 20 -51.97 -6.12 -1.89
C ARG A 20 -50.66 -5.35 -2.06
N ASN A 21 -49.84 -5.26 -1.01
CA ASN A 21 -48.53 -4.61 -1.08
C ASN A 21 -47.43 -5.49 -1.70
N HIS A 22 -47.45 -6.82 -1.47
CA HIS A 22 -46.59 -7.74 -2.22
C HIS A 22 -46.91 -7.74 -3.73
N LYS A 23 -48.20 -7.62 -4.11
CA LYS A 23 -48.60 -7.42 -5.51
C LYS A 23 -48.08 -6.10 -6.11
N ARG A 24 -47.96 -5.00 -5.34
CA ARG A 24 -47.47 -3.71 -5.86
C ARG A 24 -45.98 -3.74 -6.24
N THR A 25 -45.11 -4.38 -5.46
CA THR A 25 -43.70 -4.57 -5.86
C THR A 25 -43.56 -5.50 -7.07
N LYS A 26 -44.42 -6.52 -7.21
CA LYS A 26 -44.46 -7.40 -8.39
C LYS A 26 -44.84 -6.64 -9.69
N LEU A 27 -45.58 -5.55 -9.57
CA LEU A 27 -46.14 -4.80 -10.71
C LEU A 27 -45.23 -3.71 -11.29
N TRP A 28 -44.18 -3.28 -10.60
CA TRP A 28 -43.40 -2.11 -11.05
C TRP A 28 -42.41 -2.47 -12.17
N ASP A 29 -41.58 -3.51 -11.98
CA ASP A 29 -40.63 -4.01 -13.00
C ASP A 29 -41.35 -4.53 -14.25
N ALA A 30 -42.54 -5.13 -14.11
CA ALA A 30 -43.31 -5.69 -15.22
C ALA A 30 -43.91 -4.62 -16.15
N ARG A 31 -44.05 -3.36 -15.69
CA ARG A 31 -44.67 -2.26 -16.43
C ARG A 31 -43.69 -1.42 -17.26
N SER A 32 -42.42 -1.82 -17.37
CA SER A 32 -41.39 -1.08 -18.10
C SER A 32 -40.76 -1.84 -19.27
N ILE A 33 -41.34 -2.98 -19.69
CA ILE A 33 -40.88 -3.71 -20.87
C ILE A 33 -41.32 -2.91 -22.11
N ARG A 34 -40.35 -2.41 -22.88
CA ARG A 34 -40.63 -1.79 -24.19
C ARG A 34 -41.02 -2.88 -25.18
N SER A 35 -42.18 -2.74 -25.81
CA SER A 35 -42.60 -3.60 -26.91
C SER A 35 -41.98 -3.15 -28.24
N GLN A 36 -41.77 -4.10 -29.16
CA GLN A 36 -41.38 -3.85 -30.55
C GLN A 36 -42.55 -4.15 -31.48
N THR A 37 -42.63 -3.46 -32.62
CA THR A 37 -43.67 -3.73 -33.64
C THR A 37 -43.35 -5.00 -34.42
N SER A 38 -44.38 -5.77 -34.77
CA SER A 38 -44.25 -7.10 -35.38
C SER A 38 -44.39 -7.10 -36.92
N ASP A 39 -44.38 -5.94 -37.56
CA ASP A 39 -44.80 -5.78 -38.96
C ASP A 39 -43.93 -6.58 -39.95
N ALA A 40 -42.64 -6.76 -39.66
CA ALA A 40 -41.72 -7.55 -40.49
C ALA A 40 -41.91 -9.09 -40.40
N ALA A 41 -42.82 -9.57 -39.54
CA ALA A 41 -43.10 -11.00 -39.36
C ALA A 41 -44.30 -11.51 -40.17
N PHE A 42 -45.08 -10.61 -40.76
CA PHE A 42 -46.23 -10.92 -41.62
C PHE A 42 -45.84 -10.74 -43.08
N SER A 43 -46.06 -11.75 -43.90
CA SER A 43 -45.85 -11.69 -45.35
C SER A 43 -47.04 -12.33 -46.05
N ASN A 44 -47.74 -11.55 -46.88
CA ASN A 44 -48.87 -12.00 -47.70
C ASN A 44 -50.01 -12.69 -46.91
N GLY A 45 -50.28 -12.23 -45.68
CA GLY A 45 -51.31 -12.80 -44.80
C GLY A 45 -50.87 -14.04 -44.01
N GLU A 46 -49.72 -14.64 -44.35
CA GLU A 46 -49.13 -15.75 -43.62
C GLU A 46 -48.18 -15.28 -42.52
N LEU A 47 -48.23 -15.95 -41.36
CA LEU A 47 -47.38 -15.67 -40.20
C LEU A 47 -46.11 -16.51 -40.25
N ASN A 48 -44.96 -15.88 -40.48
CA ASN A 48 -43.68 -16.58 -40.38
C ASN A 48 -43.27 -16.72 -38.90
N VAL A 49 -43.52 -17.91 -38.33
CA VAL A 49 -43.30 -18.22 -36.91
C VAL A 49 -41.86 -17.95 -36.45
N ASP A 50 -40.86 -18.27 -37.27
CA ASP A 50 -39.45 -18.04 -36.93
C ASP A 50 -39.12 -16.53 -36.86
N LYS A 51 -39.53 -15.74 -37.86
CA LYS A 51 -39.38 -14.27 -37.84
C LYS A 51 -40.15 -13.64 -36.68
N PHE A 52 -41.35 -14.13 -36.37
CA PHE A 52 -42.19 -13.64 -35.27
C PHE A 52 -41.58 -13.90 -33.89
N ILE A 53 -41.07 -15.12 -33.66
CA ILE A 53 -40.38 -15.45 -32.41
C ILE A 53 -39.10 -14.62 -32.28
N LYS A 54 -38.31 -14.44 -33.35
CA LYS A 54 -37.11 -13.59 -33.35
C LYS A 54 -37.44 -12.13 -33.03
N ALA A 55 -38.51 -11.57 -33.61
CA ALA A 55 -38.97 -10.22 -33.32
C ALA A 55 -39.39 -10.03 -31.85
N ARG A 56 -39.96 -11.07 -31.21
CA ARG A 56 -40.39 -11.02 -29.79
C ARG A 56 -39.41 -11.65 -28.80
N GLU A 57 -38.25 -12.13 -29.26
CA GLU A 57 -37.28 -12.83 -28.43
C GLU A 57 -36.79 -11.96 -27.26
N PHE A 58 -36.57 -10.67 -27.52
CA PHE A 58 -36.20 -9.69 -26.49
C PHE A 58 -37.30 -9.52 -25.43
N GLU A 59 -38.56 -9.43 -25.84
CA GLU A 59 -39.72 -9.27 -24.94
C GLU A 59 -39.90 -10.49 -24.05
N ILE A 60 -39.84 -11.69 -24.64
CA ILE A 60 -39.97 -12.97 -23.94
C ILE A 60 -38.83 -13.12 -22.93
N LYS A 61 -37.58 -12.84 -23.32
CA LYS A 61 -36.42 -12.85 -22.41
C LYS A 61 -36.53 -11.76 -21.34
N ALA A 62 -37.05 -10.57 -21.64
CA ALA A 62 -37.26 -9.51 -20.66
C ALA A 62 -38.32 -9.89 -19.61
N LEU A 63 -39.44 -10.49 -20.06
CA LEU A 63 -40.51 -11.00 -19.20
C LEU A 63 -40.02 -12.14 -18.31
N GLU A 64 -39.32 -13.13 -18.87
CA GLU A 64 -38.77 -14.27 -18.12
C GLU A 64 -37.76 -13.78 -17.05
N ASN A 65 -36.89 -12.83 -17.41
CA ASN A 65 -35.97 -12.20 -16.46
C ASN A 65 -36.70 -11.39 -15.38
N GLY A 66 -37.80 -10.70 -15.72
CA GLY A 66 -38.66 -10.02 -14.76
C GLY A 66 -39.30 -10.99 -13.76
N ILE A 67 -39.83 -12.12 -14.24
CA ILE A 67 -40.40 -13.19 -13.41
C ILE A 67 -39.34 -13.79 -12.48
N LYS A 68 -38.14 -14.10 -13.00
CA LYS A 68 -36.99 -14.58 -12.20
C LYS A 68 -36.61 -13.57 -11.12
N LYS A 69 -36.47 -12.27 -11.45
CA LYS A 69 -36.20 -11.20 -10.48
C LYS A 69 -37.27 -11.09 -9.39
N ALA A 70 -38.56 -11.13 -9.76
CA ALA A 70 -39.67 -11.07 -8.80
C ALA A 70 -39.67 -12.29 -7.84
N LYS A 71 -39.42 -13.50 -8.36
CA LYS A 71 -39.28 -14.73 -7.56
C LYS A 71 -38.08 -14.69 -6.61
N HIS A 72 -36.96 -14.10 -7.05
CA HIS A 72 -35.81 -13.83 -6.18
C HIS A 72 -36.11 -12.76 -5.11
N GLY A 73 -36.82 -11.67 -5.44
CA GLY A 73 -37.21 -10.63 -4.48
C GLY A 73 -38.11 -11.12 -3.34
N LEU A 74 -38.96 -12.12 -3.62
CA LEU A 74 -39.81 -12.82 -2.65
C LEU A 74 -39.02 -13.76 -1.73
N SER A 75 -37.98 -14.43 -2.25
CA SER A 75 -37.17 -15.40 -1.49
C SER A 75 -36.01 -14.78 -0.71
N THR A 76 -35.65 -13.51 -0.99
CA THR A 76 -34.60 -12.80 -0.25
C THR A 76 -35.13 -11.93 0.88
N ARG A 77 -34.61 -12.12 2.10
CA ARG A 77 -34.87 -11.25 3.26
C ARG A 77 -34.34 -9.83 3.02
N ALA A 78 -34.95 -8.81 3.64
CA ALA A 78 -34.56 -7.39 3.52
C ALA A 78 -33.07 -7.12 3.82
N HIS A 79 -32.48 -7.86 4.76
CA HIS A 79 -31.06 -7.71 5.10
C HIS A 79 -30.10 -8.42 4.12
N GLN A 80 -30.63 -9.28 3.24
CA GLN A 80 -29.91 -9.97 2.17
C GLN A 80 -29.99 -9.21 0.83
N GLU A 81 -31.01 -8.38 0.61
CA GLU A 81 -31.15 -7.49 -0.55
C GLU A 81 -29.90 -6.59 -0.76
N LEU A 82 -29.20 -6.24 0.33
CA LEU A 82 -27.97 -5.45 0.28
C LEU A 82 -26.80 -6.21 -0.41
N PRO A 83 -25.94 -5.50 -1.18
CA PRO A 83 -24.67 -6.05 -1.67
C PRO A 83 -23.82 -6.65 -0.55
N LYS A 84 -23.09 -7.74 -0.83
CA LYS A 84 -22.32 -8.53 0.16
C LYS A 84 -21.41 -7.67 1.06
N GLU A 85 -20.81 -6.61 0.51
CA GLU A 85 -19.91 -5.68 1.24
C GLU A 85 -20.64 -4.74 2.22
N LEU A 86 -21.93 -4.45 1.97
CA LEU A 86 -22.78 -3.61 2.82
C LEU A 86 -23.56 -4.42 3.87
N ARG A 87 -23.75 -5.72 3.68
CA ARG A 87 -24.41 -6.61 4.66
C ARG A 87 -23.72 -6.54 6.03
N ARG A 88 -24.51 -6.59 7.10
CA ARG A 88 -24.02 -6.59 8.50
C ARG A 88 -24.69 -7.73 9.26
N ARG A 89 -23.91 -8.61 9.88
CA ARG A 89 -24.42 -9.77 10.64
C ARG A 89 -25.44 -9.38 11.73
N THR A 90 -25.28 -8.19 12.33
CA THR A 90 -26.20 -7.68 13.36
C THR A 90 -27.52 -7.13 12.82
N ALA A 91 -27.73 -7.10 11.50
CA ALA A 91 -28.98 -6.63 10.91
C ALA A 91 -30.16 -7.60 11.16
N SER A 92 -29.89 -8.90 11.39
CA SER A 92 -30.92 -9.92 11.65
C SER A 92 -31.72 -9.71 12.95
N HIS A 93 -31.13 -9.01 13.93
CA HIS A 93 -31.76 -8.74 15.23
C HIS A 93 -31.74 -7.24 15.59
N ASN A 94 -31.23 -6.37 14.71
CA ASN A 94 -31.18 -4.93 14.92
C ASN A 94 -31.37 -4.16 13.61
N VAL A 95 -32.63 -3.88 13.31
CA VAL A 95 -33.08 -3.12 12.14
C VAL A 95 -32.34 -1.78 11.95
N LYS A 96 -31.87 -1.11 13.01
CA LYS A 96 -31.14 0.17 12.88
C LYS A 96 -29.81 0.04 12.11
N ARG A 97 -29.34 -1.19 11.85
CA ARG A 97 -28.18 -1.49 11.00
C ARG A 97 -28.47 -1.49 9.50
N LEU A 98 -29.73 -1.39 9.09
CA LEU A 98 -30.15 -1.29 7.68
C LEU A 98 -30.41 0.19 7.29
N PRO A 99 -30.33 0.53 5.98
CA PRO A 99 -30.77 1.83 5.45
C PRO A 99 -32.24 2.09 5.75
N LYS A 100 -32.64 3.37 5.93
CA LYS A 100 -34.02 3.75 6.31
C LYS A 100 -35.09 3.03 5.46
N ARG A 101 -34.93 3.00 4.13
CA ARG A 101 -35.86 2.35 3.17
C ARG A 101 -36.14 0.86 3.45
N LEU A 102 -35.18 0.13 4.03
CA LEU A 102 -35.32 -1.31 4.33
C LEU A 102 -35.78 -1.60 5.76
N ARG A 103 -35.90 -0.57 6.62
CA ARG A 103 -36.18 -0.79 8.05
C ARG A 103 -37.58 -1.30 8.30
N GLU A 104 -38.56 -0.86 7.53
CA GLU A 104 -39.96 -1.26 7.76
C GLU A 104 -40.22 -2.70 7.30
N ARG A 105 -39.69 -3.08 6.12
CA ARG A 105 -39.66 -4.47 5.66
C ARG A 105 -38.97 -5.37 6.69
N ALA A 106 -37.77 -5.00 7.14
CA ALA A 106 -37.02 -5.79 8.13
C ALA A 106 -37.68 -5.84 9.51
N LYS A 107 -38.43 -4.82 9.95
CA LYS A 107 -39.24 -4.89 11.18
C LYS A 107 -40.32 -5.96 11.06
N LYS A 108 -41.01 -6.02 9.92
CA LYS A 108 -42.09 -6.99 9.66
C LYS A 108 -41.54 -8.41 9.61
N GLU A 109 -40.52 -8.65 8.78
CA GLU A 109 -39.79 -9.93 8.73
C GLU A 109 -39.30 -10.39 10.11
N MET A 110 -38.80 -9.47 10.95
CA MET A 110 -38.34 -9.77 12.31
C MET A 110 -39.46 -10.10 13.31
N ILE A 111 -40.68 -9.60 13.09
CA ILE A 111 -41.88 -9.93 13.89
C ILE A 111 -42.43 -11.28 13.44
N GLU A 112 -42.54 -11.50 12.13
CA GLU A 112 -42.93 -12.78 11.51
C GLU A 112 -42.01 -13.93 11.97
N ASP A 113 -40.70 -13.69 11.99
CA ASP A 113 -39.69 -14.66 12.46
C ASP A 113 -39.57 -14.74 14.00
N ASN A 114 -40.40 -14.02 14.77
CA ASN A 114 -40.33 -13.92 16.24
C ASN A 114 -38.92 -13.63 16.81
N THR A 115 -38.12 -12.82 16.10
CA THR A 115 -36.69 -12.65 16.43
C THR A 115 -36.46 -11.94 17.77
N PRO A 116 -35.50 -12.40 18.60
CA PRO A 116 -35.22 -11.78 19.90
C PRO A 116 -34.55 -10.41 19.74
N THR A 117 -35.34 -9.34 19.91
CA THR A 117 -34.91 -7.94 19.77
C THR A 117 -34.13 -7.43 20.97
N VAL A 118 -32.87 -7.87 21.11
CA VAL A 118 -32.01 -7.48 22.25
C VAL A 118 -31.60 -5.99 22.19
N THR A 119 -32.39 -5.13 22.82
CA THR A 119 -32.02 -3.73 23.04
C THR A 119 -30.97 -3.59 24.15
N SER A 120 -29.96 -2.74 23.95
CA SER A 120 -28.84 -2.59 24.90
C SER A 120 -29.25 -2.04 26.27
N ARG A 121 -30.39 -1.36 26.37
CA ARG A 121 -30.96 -0.85 27.63
C ARG A 121 -31.57 -1.95 28.51
N ARG A 122 -32.02 -3.08 27.93
CA ARG A 122 -32.60 -4.22 28.67
C ARG A 122 -31.58 -5.27 29.10
N ARG A 123 -30.28 -5.08 28.83
CA ARG A 123 -29.22 -6.02 29.24
C ARG A 123 -28.82 -5.77 30.70
N LYS A 124 -29.06 -6.76 31.59
CA LYS A 124 -28.46 -6.79 32.93
C LYS A 124 -26.93 -6.61 32.81
N PRO A 125 -26.28 -5.79 33.67
CA PRO A 125 -24.83 -5.61 33.60
C PRO A 125 -24.12 -6.90 33.99
N SER A 126 -23.24 -7.40 33.12
CA SER A 126 -22.31 -8.50 33.39
C SER A 126 -21.48 -8.22 34.65
N GLY A 127 -21.07 -9.26 35.40
CA GLY A 127 -20.32 -9.13 36.65
C GLY A 127 -19.11 -8.21 36.55
N HIS A 128 -18.29 -8.34 35.50
CA HIS A 128 -17.14 -7.46 35.27
C HIS A 128 -17.52 -6.00 34.97
N LYS A 129 -18.75 -5.75 34.50
CA LYS A 129 -19.29 -4.39 34.36
C LYS A 129 -19.82 -3.86 35.71
N ARG A 130 -20.40 -4.70 36.57
CA ARG A 130 -20.81 -4.33 37.94
C ARG A 130 -19.60 -3.87 38.75
N LEU A 131 -18.56 -4.70 38.84
CA LEU A 131 -17.30 -4.37 39.53
C LEU A 131 -16.67 -3.07 39.01
N ARG A 132 -16.72 -2.82 37.69
CA ARG A 132 -16.22 -1.55 37.13
C ARG A 132 -17.08 -0.33 37.46
N LEU A 133 -18.41 -0.48 37.57
CA LEU A 133 -19.28 0.61 37.99
C LEU A 133 -19.01 0.95 39.46
N GLU A 134 -18.93 -0.07 40.31
CA GLU A 134 -18.58 0.06 41.73
C GLU A 134 -17.20 0.70 41.95
N ILE A 135 -16.18 0.31 41.18
CA ILE A 135 -14.86 0.97 41.22
C ILE A 135 -14.94 2.43 40.78
N VAL A 136 -15.74 2.75 39.75
CA VAL A 136 -15.92 4.14 39.29
C VAL A 136 -16.63 4.98 40.35
N GLU A 137 -17.65 4.42 41.00
CA GLU A 137 -18.41 5.04 42.08
C GLU A 137 -17.53 5.30 43.32
N ARG A 138 -16.75 4.30 43.75
CA ARG A 138 -15.71 4.47 44.79
C ARG A 138 -14.70 5.57 44.42
N LEU A 139 -14.26 5.65 43.16
CA LEU A 139 -13.33 6.70 42.69
C LEU A 139 -14.00 8.09 42.60
N GLN A 140 -15.29 8.17 42.28
CA GLN A 140 -16.05 9.42 42.31
C GLN A 140 -16.20 9.93 43.74
N ALA A 141 -16.62 9.07 44.67
CA ALA A 141 -16.71 9.40 46.09
C ALA A 141 -15.34 9.83 46.69
N LEU A 142 -14.23 9.18 46.31
CA LEU A 142 -12.88 9.61 46.70
C LEU A 142 -12.50 10.98 46.10
N SER A 143 -12.88 11.25 44.85
CA SER A 143 -12.66 12.54 44.17
C SER A 143 -13.46 13.67 44.83
N GLU A 144 -14.70 13.41 45.21
CA GLU A 144 -15.57 14.35 45.93
C GLU A 144 -15.05 14.61 47.34
N LYS A 145 -14.71 13.57 48.12
CA LYS A 145 -14.03 13.73 49.42
C LYS A 145 -12.72 14.51 49.31
N SER A 146 -11.95 14.35 48.23
CA SER A 146 -10.72 15.11 47.98
C SER A 146 -10.99 16.58 47.62
N LYS A 147 -12.00 16.86 46.79
CA LYS A 147 -12.46 18.23 46.51
C LYS A 147 -12.96 18.92 47.77
N GLU A 148 -13.70 18.21 48.61
CA GLU A 148 -14.26 18.77 49.84
C GLU A 148 -13.14 19.05 50.87
N ARG A 149 -12.19 18.13 51.04
CA ARG A 149 -10.96 18.40 51.82
C ARG A 149 -10.19 19.63 51.29
N ARG A 150 -10.16 19.87 49.98
CA ARG A 150 -9.56 21.09 49.40
C ARG A 150 -10.39 22.36 49.67
N ARG A 151 -11.72 22.27 49.63
CA ARG A 151 -12.62 23.38 50.00
C ARG A 151 -12.46 23.74 51.47
N VAL A 152 -12.52 22.75 52.37
CA VAL A 152 -12.29 22.92 53.81
C VAL A 152 -10.91 23.51 54.07
N LYS A 153 -9.83 22.99 53.47
CA LYS A 153 -8.49 23.61 53.61
C LYS A 153 -8.44 25.05 53.10
N LYS A 154 -9.16 25.39 52.02
CA LYS A 154 -9.25 26.77 51.51
C LYS A 154 -10.07 27.68 52.45
N ALA A 155 -11.13 27.16 53.05
CA ALA A 155 -11.98 27.88 54.02
C ALA A 155 -11.27 28.09 55.36
N VAL A 156 -10.55 27.09 55.88
CA VAL A 156 -9.71 27.23 57.07
C VAL A 156 -8.60 28.26 56.83
N LYS A 157 -7.90 28.20 55.67
CA LYS A 157 -6.91 29.21 55.30
C LYS A 157 -7.51 30.63 55.12
N ALA A 158 -8.81 30.73 54.82
CA ALA A 158 -9.51 32.02 54.73
C ALA A 158 -10.04 32.52 56.09
N LYS A 159 -10.20 31.64 57.09
CA LYS A 159 -10.56 32.02 58.47
C LYS A 159 -9.34 32.31 59.35
N SER A 160 -8.14 31.88 58.96
CA SER A 160 -6.89 32.19 59.65
C SER A 160 -6.23 33.45 59.08
N GLN A 161 -6.69 34.63 59.52
CA GLN A 161 -5.91 35.87 59.49
C GLN A 161 -5.75 36.37 60.94
N PRO A 162 -4.52 36.65 61.41
CA PRO A 162 -4.32 37.42 62.63
C PRO A 162 -4.61 38.90 62.39
N THR A 163 -5.15 39.56 63.41
CA THR A 163 -5.42 41.00 63.48
C THR A 163 -4.18 41.81 63.86
N ALA A 164 -3.87 42.85 63.09
CA ALA A 164 -3.07 44.03 63.48
C ALA A 164 -3.39 45.17 62.48
N GLU A 165 -3.22 46.44 62.89
CA GLU A 165 -4.01 47.57 62.37
C GLU A 165 -3.29 48.48 61.33
N VAL A 166 -4.05 48.89 60.29
CA VAL A 166 -4.33 50.25 59.74
C VAL A 166 -3.32 51.39 60.07
N PRO A 167 -3.00 52.40 59.18
CA PRO A 167 -3.67 52.88 57.94
C PRO A 167 -2.87 52.64 56.62
N SER A 168 -3.05 53.27 55.43
CA SER A 168 -3.98 54.26 54.82
C SER A 168 -3.94 54.20 53.25
N GLU A 169 -4.59 55.17 52.58
CA GLU A 169 -4.39 55.69 51.19
C GLU A 169 -4.81 54.86 49.94
N THR A 170 -5.93 55.31 49.37
CA THR A 170 -6.28 55.39 47.93
C THR A 170 -5.91 54.23 46.98
N GLY A 171 -6.90 53.35 46.78
CA GLY A 171 -7.56 53.32 45.46
C GLY A 171 -6.77 52.86 44.24
N GLN A 172 -6.23 51.64 44.24
CA GLN A 172 -6.05 50.88 42.99
C GLN A 172 -6.76 49.53 43.02
N VAL A 173 -7.75 49.39 42.14
CA VAL A 173 -8.42 48.12 41.87
C VAL A 173 -7.45 47.22 41.12
N VAL A 174 -6.69 46.41 41.86
CA VAL A 174 -5.92 45.30 41.27
C VAL A 174 -6.91 44.24 40.81
N THR A 175 -7.44 44.42 39.59
CA THR A 175 -8.07 43.34 38.85
C THR A 175 -7.09 42.17 38.83
N ALA A 176 -7.46 41.05 39.44
CA ALA A 176 -6.66 39.83 39.41
C ALA A 176 -6.67 39.26 37.99
N THR A 177 -5.85 39.85 37.11
CA THR A 177 -5.48 39.28 35.82
C THR A 177 -4.93 37.89 36.10
N GLN A 178 -5.69 36.88 35.69
CA GLN A 178 -5.13 35.55 35.49
C GLN A 178 -4.19 35.64 34.29
N GLU A 179 -2.99 36.16 34.53
CA GLU A 179 -1.89 36.02 33.60
C GLU A 179 -1.64 34.53 33.42
N SER A 180 -2.22 33.99 32.35
CA SER A 180 -1.92 32.65 31.90
C SER A 180 -0.41 32.59 31.67
N VAL A 181 0.31 31.96 32.59
CA VAL A 181 1.76 31.79 32.50
C VAL A 181 2.04 31.25 31.10
N LYS A 182 2.64 32.08 30.25
CA LYS A 182 2.98 31.73 28.87
C LYS A 182 4.11 30.71 28.94
N VAL A 183 3.76 29.44 29.19
CA VAL A 183 4.69 28.32 29.23
C VAL A 183 5.41 28.30 27.90
N LYS A 184 6.64 28.82 27.89
CA LYS A 184 7.50 28.91 26.70
C LYS A 184 7.59 27.50 26.14
N SER A 185 7.03 27.29 24.95
CA SER A 185 6.96 25.93 24.39
C SER A 185 8.39 25.40 24.24
N PRO A 186 8.69 24.18 24.74
CA PRO A 186 10.06 23.72 24.88
C PRO A 186 10.78 23.77 23.53
N LYS A 187 11.98 24.36 23.53
CA LYS A 187 12.91 24.30 22.39
C LYS A 187 13.24 22.82 22.18
N VAL A 188 12.79 22.25 21.07
CA VAL A 188 13.14 20.87 20.70
C VAL A 188 14.63 20.83 20.40
N LYS A 189 15.34 19.88 21.01
CA LYS A 189 16.76 19.65 20.75
C LYS A 189 16.91 19.12 19.33
N LYS A 190 17.55 19.90 18.45
CA LYS A 190 17.90 19.49 17.08
C LYS A 190 18.88 18.32 17.14
N SER A 191 18.88 17.49 16.11
CA SER A 191 19.72 16.29 15.94
C SER A 191 19.58 15.21 17.03
N ARG A 192 18.43 15.17 17.75
CA ARG A 192 18.06 14.07 18.65
C ARG A 192 16.82 13.31 18.11
N LEU A 193 16.83 11.99 18.23
CA LEU A 193 15.65 11.15 17.95
C LEU A 193 14.45 11.60 18.80
N ARG A 194 13.29 11.65 18.15
CA ARG A 194 12.04 12.06 18.76
C ARG A 194 11.31 10.88 19.38
N GLU A 195 10.61 11.13 20.47
CA GLU A 195 9.70 10.18 21.10
C GLU A 195 8.24 10.48 20.69
N PRO A 196 7.37 9.44 20.59
CA PRO A 196 5.96 9.64 20.29
C PRO A 196 5.25 10.38 21.41
N ALA A 197 4.26 11.20 21.06
CA ALA A 197 3.48 11.95 22.04
C ALA A 197 2.76 11.01 23.02
N LEU A 198 2.83 11.33 24.32
CA LEU A 198 2.27 10.51 25.40
C LEU A 198 0.78 10.21 25.16
N PRO A 199 0.38 8.94 24.96
CA PRO A 199 -1.01 8.61 24.69
C PRO A 199 -1.89 8.81 25.95
N PRO A 200 -3.21 8.96 25.76
CA PRO A 200 -4.17 9.03 26.87
C PRO A 200 -4.00 7.84 27.81
N ALA A 201 -4.11 8.07 29.13
CA ALA A 201 -3.75 7.08 30.17
C ALA A 201 -4.29 5.66 29.92
N ARG A 202 -5.56 5.54 29.50
CA ARG A 202 -6.24 4.26 29.14
C ARG A 202 -5.56 3.44 28.03
N PHE A 203 -4.67 4.04 27.24
CA PHE A 203 -3.97 3.42 26.13
C PHE A 203 -2.45 3.28 26.37
N ARG A 204 -1.87 3.90 27.41
CA ARG A 204 -0.43 3.81 27.72
C ARG A 204 0.06 2.36 27.83
N LYS A 205 -0.59 1.56 28.67
CA LYS A 205 -0.30 0.10 28.82
C LYS A 205 -0.46 -0.72 27.53
N ARG A 206 -1.09 -0.19 26.47
CA ARG A 206 -1.29 -0.87 25.17
C ARG A 206 -0.31 -0.40 24.09
N GLN A 207 0.55 0.57 24.41
CA GLN A 207 1.50 1.21 23.51
C GLN A 207 2.94 1.19 24.05
N ILE A 208 3.24 0.28 24.99
CA ILE A 208 4.59 0.15 25.57
C ILE A 208 5.59 -0.26 24.48
N ASN A 209 5.35 -1.38 23.80
CA ASN A 209 6.25 -1.90 22.76
C ASN A 209 6.00 -1.24 21.39
N LYS A 210 4.88 -0.55 21.19
CA LYS A 210 4.42 -0.12 19.85
C LYS A 210 3.66 1.20 19.81
N THR A 211 4.02 2.03 18.84
CA THR A 211 3.30 3.27 18.55
C THR A 211 2.06 3.00 17.71
N TRP A 212 0.94 3.64 18.04
CA TRP A 212 -0.26 3.59 17.22
C TRP A 212 -0.22 4.65 16.11
N LEU A 213 -0.42 4.21 14.87
CA LEU A 213 -0.74 5.09 13.74
C LEU A 213 -1.95 5.98 14.06
N PRO A 214 -2.07 7.19 13.47
CA PRO A 214 -3.18 8.10 13.77
C PRO A 214 -4.56 7.48 13.45
N THR A 215 -4.61 6.55 12.51
CA THR A 215 -5.81 5.80 12.13
C THR A 215 -5.97 4.44 12.84
N HIS A 216 -5.08 4.06 13.78
CA HIS A 216 -5.04 2.70 14.36
C HIS A 216 -6.40 2.20 14.89
N MET A 217 -7.17 3.06 15.56
CA MET A 217 -8.51 2.72 16.08
C MET A 217 -9.59 2.50 15.01
N TRP A 218 -9.33 2.93 13.78
CA TRP A 218 -10.16 2.66 12.61
C TRP A 218 -9.74 1.35 11.94
N HIS A 219 -8.43 1.14 11.75
CA HIS A 219 -7.84 -0.06 11.15
C HIS A 219 -8.01 -1.32 12.01
N ALA A 220 -7.76 -1.25 13.32
CA ALA A 220 -7.93 -2.39 14.24
C ALA A 220 -9.37 -2.91 14.38
N LYS A 221 -10.35 -2.26 13.72
CA LYS A 221 -11.76 -2.70 13.62
C LYS A 221 -12.12 -3.29 12.26
N ARG A 222 -11.20 -3.28 11.29
CA ARG A 222 -11.44 -3.57 9.86
C ARG A 222 -10.31 -4.35 9.18
N ALA A 223 -9.13 -4.41 9.80
CA ALA A 223 -7.94 -5.09 9.30
C ALA A 223 -7.38 -6.03 10.38
N LYS A 224 -6.62 -7.03 9.95
CA LYS A 224 -5.67 -7.73 10.81
C LYS A 224 -4.47 -6.78 11.04
N MET A 225 -4.07 -6.61 12.28
CA MET A 225 -2.95 -5.75 12.68
C MET A 225 -1.73 -6.58 13.02
N THR A 226 -0.54 -5.96 13.04
CA THR A 226 0.67 -6.59 13.60
C THR A 226 0.47 -7.06 15.06
N PRO A 227 1.14 -8.15 15.47
CA PRO A 227 1.10 -8.65 16.85
C PRO A 227 1.39 -7.55 17.89
N PRO A 228 0.87 -7.66 19.13
CA PRO A 228 1.17 -6.67 20.18
C PRO A 228 2.61 -6.69 20.70
N ARG A 229 3.27 -7.85 20.67
CA ARG A 229 4.64 -8.04 21.17
C ARG A 229 5.71 -7.87 20.08
N GLU A 230 5.42 -8.32 18.86
CA GLU A 230 6.24 -8.10 17.65
C GLU A 230 5.60 -7.04 16.71
N PRO A 231 5.83 -5.73 16.95
CA PRO A 231 5.37 -4.67 16.06
C PRO A 231 6.37 -4.39 14.93
N MET A 232 5.93 -4.60 13.69
CA MET A 232 6.68 -4.20 12.49
C MET A 232 7.12 -2.73 12.59
N TRP A 233 8.44 -2.52 12.56
CA TRP A 233 9.11 -1.20 12.66
C TRP A 233 8.66 -0.34 13.87
N ARG A 234 8.35 -0.98 15.01
CA ARG A 234 7.81 -0.34 16.24
C ARG A 234 6.42 0.31 16.07
N PHE A 235 5.70 0.03 14.98
CA PHE A 235 4.36 0.53 14.72
C PHE A 235 3.28 -0.57 14.71
N ALA A 236 2.05 -0.18 15.05
CA ALA A 236 0.87 -1.03 14.96
C ALA A 236 0.21 -0.91 13.56
N ILE A 237 0.83 -1.54 12.55
CA ILE A 237 0.51 -1.45 11.11
C ILE A 237 -0.61 -2.44 10.71
N PRO A 238 -1.52 -2.07 9.78
CA PRO A 238 -2.48 -3.00 9.18
C PRO A 238 -1.82 -3.94 8.17
N LEU A 239 -1.98 -5.25 8.35
CA LEU A 239 -1.41 -6.27 7.46
C LEU A 239 -2.30 -6.52 6.23
N THR A 240 -3.60 -6.73 6.45
CA THR A 240 -4.61 -7.00 5.41
C THR A 240 -6.02 -6.70 5.94
N PRO A 241 -6.99 -6.21 5.12
CA PRO A 241 -8.38 -6.05 5.52
C PRO A 241 -9.02 -7.37 5.97
N SER A 242 -10.11 -7.30 6.73
CA SER A 242 -10.89 -8.48 7.16
C SER A 242 -11.73 -9.09 6.04
N ILE A 243 -11.89 -8.38 4.92
CA ILE A 243 -12.59 -8.85 3.71
C ILE A 243 -11.52 -9.38 2.75
N LYS A 244 -11.76 -10.53 2.12
CA LYS A 244 -10.87 -11.06 1.06
C LYS A 244 -10.84 -10.07 -0.10
N SER A 245 -9.69 -9.42 -0.33
CA SER A 245 -9.58 -8.30 -1.27
C SER A 245 -8.69 -8.54 -2.49
N TYR A 246 -7.92 -9.63 -2.59
CA TYR A 246 -6.88 -9.84 -3.64
C TYR A 246 -7.30 -9.50 -5.09
N ARG A 247 -8.49 -9.94 -5.55
CA ARG A 247 -8.99 -9.57 -6.90
C ARG A 247 -9.64 -8.18 -6.95
N ASN A 248 -10.09 -7.66 -5.82
CA ASN A 248 -10.67 -6.32 -5.72
C ASN A 248 -9.59 -5.24 -5.60
N THR A 249 -8.38 -5.58 -5.13
CA THR A 249 -7.22 -4.68 -5.07
C THR A 249 -6.63 -4.51 -6.47
N HIS A 250 -6.39 -5.62 -7.16
CA HIS A 250 -6.04 -5.61 -8.59
C HIS A 250 -6.98 -4.72 -9.42
N ARG A 251 -8.28 -5.02 -9.44
CA ARG A 251 -9.30 -4.25 -10.19
C ARG A 251 -9.47 -2.78 -9.76
N ALA A 252 -9.28 -2.46 -8.48
CA ALA A 252 -9.42 -1.08 -8.01
C ALA A 252 -8.15 -0.24 -8.22
N SER A 253 -7.01 -0.88 -8.52
CA SER A 253 -5.76 -0.21 -8.90
C SER A 253 -5.63 -0.07 -10.41
N ALA A 254 -6.05 -1.07 -11.19
CA ALA A 254 -5.94 -1.08 -12.65
C ALA A 254 -7.20 -0.55 -13.35
N ASP A 255 -8.36 -1.19 -13.14
CA ASP A 255 -9.54 -0.94 -13.98
C ASP A 255 -10.33 0.32 -13.56
N LYS A 256 -10.92 0.30 -12.35
CA LYS A 256 -11.92 1.29 -11.90
C LYS A 256 -11.89 1.45 -10.38
N GLY A 257 -11.67 2.68 -9.94
CA GLY A 257 -11.68 3.09 -8.54
C GLY A 257 -10.32 3.52 -8.01
N ALA A 258 -10.14 3.36 -6.69
CA ALA A 258 -8.89 3.69 -6.00
C ALA A 258 -8.75 2.91 -4.69
N ILE A 259 -7.50 2.79 -4.22
CA ILE A 259 -7.12 2.18 -2.94
C ILE A 259 -6.28 3.18 -2.16
N ALA A 260 -6.55 3.33 -0.87
CA ALA A 260 -5.76 4.15 0.05
C ALA A 260 -4.99 3.30 1.07
N TRP A 261 -3.83 3.79 1.50
CA TRP A 261 -3.02 3.24 2.61
C TRP A 261 -2.65 4.35 3.60
N ASP A 262 -2.73 4.07 4.90
CA ASP A 262 -2.11 4.93 5.92
C ASP A 262 -0.62 4.57 5.99
N THR A 263 0.21 5.41 5.38
CA THR A 263 1.67 5.24 5.34
C THR A 263 2.39 6.17 6.31
N SER A 264 1.70 6.63 7.36
CA SER A 264 2.30 7.44 8.45
C SER A 264 3.41 6.71 9.23
N TYR A 265 3.71 5.44 8.95
CA TYR A 265 4.93 4.77 9.44
C TYR A 265 6.19 5.14 8.63
N MET A 266 6.04 5.73 7.43
CA MET A 266 7.16 6.22 6.62
C MET A 266 7.85 7.37 7.33
N SER A 267 9.16 7.24 7.50
CA SER A 267 9.92 8.17 8.33
C SER A 267 10.31 9.41 7.53
N THR A 268 10.14 10.58 8.15
CA THR A 268 10.49 11.87 7.54
C THR A 268 11.54 12.57 8.40
N ILE A 269 12.66 12.94 7.79
CA ILE A 269 13.75 13.71 8.38
C ILE A 269 13.71 15.12 7.79
N GLY A 270 13.73 16.14 8.63
CA GLY A 270 13.87 17.54 8.22
C GLY A 270 15.32 17.99 8.25
N LEU A 271 15.77 18.68 7.21
CA LEU A 271 17.04 19.38 7.12
C LEU A 271 16.82 20.88 6.94
N GLU A 272 17.64 21.70 7.61
CA GLU A 272 17.64 23.16 7.51
C GLU A 272 19.09 23.69 7.50
N GLY A 273 19.45 24.52 6.50
CA GLY A 273 20.81 25.06 6.35
C GLY A 273 21.03 25.82 5.05
N ARG A 274 22.28 26.12 4.69
CA ARG A 274 22.63 26.68 3.37
C ARG A 274 22.46 25.60 2.30
N GLU A 275 22.06 26.01 1.09
CA GLU A 275 21.79 25.08 -0.02
C GLU A 275 23.04 24.26 -0.41
N GLU A 276 24.21 24.89 -0.49
CA GLU A 276 25.50 24.25 -0.76
C GLU A 276 25.81 23.11 0.23
N SER A 277 25.64 23.36 1.54
CA SER A 277 25.92 22.39 2.59
C SER A 277 24.93 21.22 2.56
N ILE A 278 23.65 21.48 2.25
CA ILE A 278 22.64 20.43 2.03
C ILE A 278 22.99 19.63 0.77
N ALA A 279 23.40 20.28 -0.32
CA ALA A 279 23.83 19.62 -1.54
C ALA A 279 25.06 18.73 -1.32
N GLY A 280 26.05 19.20 -0.57
CA GLY A 280 27.21 18.40 -0.16
C GLY A 280 26.83 17.16 0.66
N LEU A 281 25.85 17.28 1.58
CA LEU A 281 25.32 16.13 2.32
C LEU A 281 24.58 15.15 1.40
N LEU A 282 23.73 15.62 0.48
CA LEU A 282 22.97 14.76 -0.44
C LEU A 282 23.90 14.04 -1.43
N LYS A 283 24.91 14.72 -1.98
CA LYS A 283 25.97 14.09 -2.80
C LYS A 283 26.71 13.00 -2.03
N ALA A 284 27.03 13.24 -0.76
CA ALA A 284 27.65 12.25 0.12
C ALA A 284 26.75 11.05 0.47
N LEU A 285 25.42 11.16 0.28
CA LEU A 285 24.46 10.04 0.36
C LEU A 285 24.18 9.39 -1.01
N GLY A 286 24.98 9.69 -2.04
CA GLY A 286 24.85 9.12 -3.38
C GLY A 286 23.69 9.69 -4.21
N VAL A 287 23.07 10.81 -3.83
CA VAL A 287 22.08 11.50 -4.67
C VAL A 287 22.79 12.03 -5.91
N GLY A 288 22.50 11.45 -7.08
CA GLY A 288 23.20 11.74 -8.34
C GLY A 288 24.49 10.94 -8.56
N ALA A 289 24.67 9.81 -7.88
CA ALA A 289 25.69 8.82 -8.27
C ALA A 289 25.43 8.26 -9.68
N LYS A 290 26.48 7.71 -10.32
CA LYS A 290 26.54 7.29 -11.75
C LYS A 290 25.52 6.21 -12.21
N SER A 291 24.58 5.81 -11.36
CA SER A 291 23.60 4.75 -11.61
C SER A 291 22.23 5.24 -12.08
N SER A 292 21.94 6.55 -12.06
CA SER A 292 20.68 7.11 -12.58
C SER A 292 20.89 7.85 -13.91
N GLU A 293 20.07 7.52 -14.92
CA GLU A 293 19.99 8.23 -16.22
C GLU A 293 19.70 9.73 -16.09
N PHE A 294 19.13 10.14 -14.96
CA PHE A 294 18.85 11.53 -14.60
C PHE A 294 19.91 12.06 -13.64
N ASP A 295 20.66 13.09 -14.02
CA ASP A 295 21.49 13.85 -13.09
C ASP A 295 20.62 14.89 -12.34
N PRO A 296 20.49 14.80 -11.00
CA PRO A 296 19.74 15.76 -10.19
C PRO A 296 20.52 17.07 -9.92
N TRP A 297 21.82 17.15 -10.25
CA TRP A 297 22.64 18.34 -10.03
C TRP A 297 22.79 19.21 -11.28
N GLY A 298 22.73 18.63 -12.47
CA GLY A 298 22.71 19.34 -13.76
C GLY A 298 21.41 20.10 -14.07
N VAL A 299 21.20 20.38 -15.36
CA VAL A 299 20.06 21.16 -15.88
C VAL A 299 18.73 20.43 -15.68
N SER A 300 18.72 19.12 -15.93
CA SER A 300 17.58 18.20 -15.68
C SER A 300 17.04 18.31 -14.24
N GLY A 301 17.94 18.43 -13.27
CA GLY A 301 17.63 18.59 -11.85
C GLY A 301 17.10 19.95 -11.43
N ALA A 302 17.11 20.98 -12.30
CA ALA A 302 16.75 22.34 -11.93
C ALA A 302 15.33 22.47 -11.34
N LYS A 303 14.34 21.73 -11.86
CA LYS A 303 12.96 21.72 -11.33
C LYS A 303 12.85 21.09 -9.94
N TRP A 304 13.63 20.04 -9.68
CA TRP A 304 13.74 19.45 -8.34
C TRP A 304 14.43 20.42 -7.38
N ARG A 305 15.55 21.02 -7.80
CA ARG A 305 16.24 22.09 -7.04
C ARG A 305 15.39 23.34 -6.87
N ALA A 306 14.39 23.62 -7.71
CA ALA A 306 13.42 24.70 -7.48
C ALA A 306 12.34 24.34 -6.42
N GLY A 307 12.17 23.06 -6.10
CA GLY A 307 11.12 22.58 -5.18
C GLY A 307 9.77 22.27 -5.84
N THR A 308 9.70 22.21 -7.18
CA THR A 308 8.47 21.88 -7.92
C THR A 308 8.36 20.38 -8.26
N ARG A 309 9.42 19.63 -8.02
CA ARG A 309 9.51 18.18 -8.25
C ARG A 309 10.08 17.44 -7.05
N VAL A 310 9.74 16.16 -6.98
CA VAL A 310 10.33 15.19 -6.04
C VAL A 310 11.45 14.42 -6.73
N TRP A 311 12.58 14.23 -6.06
CA TRP A 311 13.57 13.24 -6.46
C TRP A 311 13.25 11.93 -5.74
N GLU A 312 13.18 10.83 -6.47
CA GLU A 312 13.06 9.49 -5.90
C GLU A 312 14.24 8.66 -6.41
N GLY A 313 14.90 7.96 -5.50
CA GLY A 313 16.10 7.20 -5.83
C GLY A 313 16.72 6.55 -4.61
N TRP A 314 17.84 5.86 -4.80
CA TRP A 314 18.53 5.13 -3.75
C TRP A 314 19.52 6.02 -2.99
N LEU A 315 19.51 5.90 -1.66
CA LEU A 315 20.54 6.48 -0.80
C LEU A 315 21.60 5.43 -0.46
N HIS A 316 22.83 5.89 -0.38
CA HIS A 316 24.03 5.10 -0.12
C HIS A 316 24.71 5.56 1.17
N GLU A 317 25.49 4.69 1.79
CA GLU A 317 26.46 5.10 2.80
C GLU A 317 27.66 5.81 2.15
N ARG A 318 28.25 6.76 2.87
CA ARG A 318 29.46 7.47 2.42
C ARG A 318 30.72 6.61 2.57
N ASP A 319 30.75 5.79 3.62
CA ASP A 319 31.89 4.96 3.99
C ASP A 319 32.04 3.85 2.94
N ALA A 320 33.28 3.53 2.53
CA ALA A 320 33.54 2.51 1.50
C ALA A 320 33.59 1.10 2.11
N PRO A 321 33.04 0.06 1.45
CA PRO A 321 32.28 0.09 0.19
C PRO A 321 30.91 0.76 0.36
N ALA A 322 30.48 1.53 -0.64
CA ALA A 322 29.31 2.41 -0.56
C ALA A 322 27.97 1.62 -0.59
N THR A 323 27.59 1.06 0.56
CA THR A 323 26.42 0.17 0.65
C THR A 323 25.09 0.88 0.37
N LEU A 324 24.14 0.17 -0.25
CA LEU A 324 22.79 0.66 -0.50
C LEU A 324 21.93 0.59 0.76
N ILE A 325 21.40 1.74 1.19
CA ILE A 325 20.57 1.88 2.40
C ILE A 325 19.11 1.53 2.09
N ALA A 326 18.47 2.33 1.24
CA ALA A 326 17.05 2.23 0.88
C ALA A 326 16.67 3.20 -0.26
N PRO A 327 15.53 2.97 -0.95
CA PRO A 327 14.90 4.01 -1.73
C PRO A 327 14.33 5.11 -0.81
N ALA A 328 14.50 6.36 -1.23
CA ALA A 328 14.02 7.55 -0.53
C ALA A 328 13.44 8.59 -1.49
N ALA A 329 12.53 9.42 -0.99
CA ALA A 329 11.98 10.58 -1.68
C ALA A 329 12.52 11.87 -1.03
N VAL A 330 13.11 12.75 -1.82
CA VAL A 330 13.76 13.98 -1.37
C VAL A 330 13.03 15.20 -1.91
N LEU A 331 12.54 16.02 -0.98
CA LEU A 331 11.59 17.11 -1.20
C LEU A 331 12.21 18.44 -0.77
N TRP A 332 12.53 19.31 -1.72
CA TRP A 332 12.92 20.70 -1.43
C TRP A 332 11.70 21.56 -1.10
N ASN A 333 11.83 22.47 -0.13
CA ASN A 333 10.91 23.61 -0.06
C ASN A 333 11.23 24.58 -1.21
N SER A 334 10.20 25.17 -1.83
CA SER A 334 10.42 26.28 -2.77
C SER A 334 11.11 27.44 -2.06
N ASN A 335 11.98 28.13 -2.80
CA ASN A 335 12.43 29.46 -2.41
C ASN A 335 11.31 30.44 -2.79
N GLN A 336 10.70 31.09 -1.79
CA GLN A 336 10.01 32.34 -2.08
C GLN A 336 11.05 33.31 -2.63
N LEU A 337 10.81 33.84 -3.82
CA LEU A 337 11.31 35.16 -4.16
C LEU A 337 10.68 36.12 -3.13
N GLU A 338 11.50 36.79 -2.34
CA GLU A 338 11.04 37.82 -1.43
C GLU A 338 10.50 38.97 -2.30
N SER A 339 9.18 39.04 -2.40
CA SER A 339 8.44 40.05 -3.16
C SER A 339 7.24 40.52 -2.35
N GLU A 340 7.48 40.77 -1.06
CA GLU A 340 6.71 41.76 -0.31
C GLU A 340 7.33 43.13 -0.61
N ALA A 341 6.49 44.10 -0.98
CA ALA A 341 6.95 45.35 -1.58
C ALA A 341 7.78 46.21 -0.61
N GLY A 342 8.92 46.73 -1.08
CA GLY A 342 9.56 47.93 -0.52
C GLY A 342 10.78 47.74 0.38
N VAL A 343 11.25 46.52 0.66
CA VAL A 343 12.47 46.31 1.48
C VAL A 343 13.65 45.93 0.57
N GLN A 344 14.77 46.65 0.69
CA GLN A 344 15.98 46.37 -0.09
C GLN A 344 16.53 44.96 0.18
N PRO A 345 17.04 44.24 -0.84
CA PRO A 345 17.50 42.87 -0.70
C PRO A 345 18.81 42.81 0.12
N GLN A 346 18.72 42.42 1.39
CA GLN A 346 19.91 42.04 2.15
C GLN A 346 20.44 40.71 1.60
N ASN A 347 21.59 40.76 0.91
CA ASN A 347 22.33 39.61 0.35
C ASN A 347 22.89 38.64 1.41
N LYS A 348 22.03 38.07 2.25
CA LYS A 348 22.35 36.96 3.15
C LYS A 348 21.70 35.70 2.59
N PRO A 349 22.47 34.69 2.11
CA PRO A 349 21.90 33.48 1.52
C PRO A 349 21.00 32.78 2.55
N GLY A 350 19.70 32.73 2.23
CA GLY A 350 18.65 32.23 3.12
C GLY A 350 18.85 30.76 3.52
N LYS A 351 18.37 30.40 4.70
CA LYS A 351 18.36 29.00 5.14
C LYS A 351 17.22 28.26 4.46
N ARG A 352 17.57 27.26 3.65
CA ARG A 352 16.62 26.41 2.95
C ARG A 352 16.22 25.20 3.78
N LYS A 353 15.00 24.71 3.58
CA LYS A 353 14.42 23.54 4.26
C LYS A 353 14.18 22.42 3.25
N LEU A 354 14.41 21.18 3.68
CA LEU A 354 14.26 19.97 2.87
C LEU A 354 13.76 18.81 3.72
N PHE A 355 12.97 17.90 3.13
CA PHE A 355 12.56 16.65 3.75
C PHE A 355 13.15 15.46 3.00
N ILE A 356 13.71 14.50 3.75
CA ILE A 356 14.06 13.17 3.27
C ILE A 356 13.02 12.20 3.83
N ARG A 357 12.32 11.47 2.96
CA ARG A 357 11.37 10.43 3.32
C ARG A 357 11.96 9.06 3.01
N ILE A 358 11.98 8.18 4.00
CA ILE A 358 12.56 6.84 3.92
C ILE A 358 11.65 5.79 4.56
N HIS A 359 11.75 4.56 4.08
CA HIS A 359 11.13 3.40 4.70
C HIS A 359 11.68 3.17 6.13
N PRO A 360 10.83 2.91 7.16
CA PRO A 360 11.27 2.92 8.55
C PRO A 360 12.26 1.80 8.92
N ALA A 361 12.34 0.71 8.15
CA ALA A 361 13.35 -0.33 8.36
C ALA A 361 14.79 0.21 8.27
N ALA A 362 15.04 1.16 7.36
CA ALA A 362 16.35 1.77 7.14
C ALA A 362 16.50 3.15 7.80
N PHE A 363 15.48 3.63 8.52
CA PHE A 363 15.48 4.97 9.13
C PHE A 363 16.64 5.16 10.12
N PHE A 364 16.95 4.15 10.94
CA PHE A 364 17.99 4.29 11.97
C PHE A 364 19.39 4.43 11.35
N GLN A 365 19.71 3.57 10.39
CA GLN A 365 20.95 3.62 9.60
C GLN A 365 21.11 4.99 8.89
N LEU A 366 20.08 5.46 8.18
CA LEU A 366 20.13 6.79 7.56
C LEU A 366 20.26 7.90 8.61
N TRP A 367 19.55 7.82 9.73
CA TRP A 367 19.58 8.86 10.77
C TRP A 367 20.99 9.05 11.35
N GLU A 368 21.70 7.97 11.64
CA GLU A 368 23.08 8.02 12.13
C GLU A 368 24.02 8.67 11.10
N GLN A 369 23.93 8.24 9.84
CA GLN A 369 24.74 8.81 8.75
C GLN A 369 24.40 10.30 8.50
N VAL A 370 23.12 10.68 8.44
CA VAL A 370 22.69 12.08 8.28
C VAL A 370 23.18 12.96 9.44
N VAL A 371 23.09 12.49 10.69
CA VAL A 371 23.57 13.26 11.86
C VAL A 371 25.10 13.36 11.89
N ARG A 372 25.82 12.34 11.41
CA ARG A 372 27.28 12.37 11.22
C ARG A 372 27.66 13.40 10.17
N LEU A 373 27.09 13.31 8.96
CA LEU A 373 27.37 14.21 7.83
C LEU A 373 26.98 15.66 8.13
N ALA A 374 25.84 15.90 8.80
CA ALA A 374 25.38 17.23 9.16
C ALA A 374 26.32 18.01 10.10
N LYS A 375 27.16 17.30 10.88
CA LYS A 375 28.22 17.89 11.71
C LYS A 375 29.51 18.16 10.94
N VAL A 376 29.81 17.34 9.92
CA VAL A 376 31.02 17.45 9.09
C VAL A 376 30.89 18.60 8.09
N GLN A 377 29.70 18.82 7.54
CA GLN A 377 29.44 19.95 6.64
C GLN A 377 29.62 21.30 7.36
N LYS A 378 30.29 22.25 6.68
CA LYS A 378 30.47 23.63 7.15
C LYS A 378 29.75 24.58 6.18
N PRO A 379 28.88 25.50 6.66
CA PRO A 379 28.29 25.56 8.01
C PRO A 379 27.43 24.32 8.35
N SER A 380 27.36 23.99 9.65
CA SER A 380 26.65 22.82 10.16
C SER A 380 25.14 22.85 9.86
N LEU A 381 24.59 21.69 9.50
CA LEU A 381 23.17 21.54 9.18
C LEU A 381 22.33 21.22 10.42
N ALA A 382 21.12 21.78 10.49
CA ALA A 382 20.13 21.42 11.49
C ALA A 382 19.31 20.21 11.02
N VAL A 383 19.24 19.16 11.84
CA VAL A 383 18.48 17.93 11.58
C VAL A 383 17.30 17.81 12.56
N GLU A 384 16.10 17.46 12.08
CA GLU A 384 14.91 17.23 12.91
C GLU A 384 14.21 15.89 12.57
N ASP A 385 13.82 15.11 13.58
CA ASP A 385 13.00 13.91 13.43
C ASP A 385 11.49 14.26 13.43
N LEU A 386 10.83 14.01 12.31
CA LEU A 386 9.43 14.38 12.07
C LEU A 386 8.46 13.19 12.04
N ARG A 387 8.92 11.97 12.38
CA ARG A 387 8.14 10.71 12.33
C ARG A 387 6.79 10.74 13.05
N PHE A 388 6.65 11.56 14.08
CA PHE A 388 5.42 11.70 14.88
C PHE A 388 4.74 13.07 14.72
N GLU A 389 5.21 13.89 13.77
CA GLU A 389 4.69 15.23 13.50
C GLU A 389 4.01 15.32 12.13
N ILE A 390 4.56 14.62 11.13
CA ILE A 390 4.00 14.49 9.78
C ILE A 390 3.55 13.04 9.59
N GLY A 391 2.31 12.83 9.14
CA GLY A 391 1.83 11.55 8.66
C GLY A 391 1.62 11.60 7.13
N SER A 392 1.38 10.43 6.54
CA SER A 392 1.12 10.34 5.09
C SER A 392 0.01 9.35 4.75
N ILE A 393 -0.70 9.67 3.67
CA ILE A 393 -1.68 8.81 3.03
C ILE A 393 -1.23 8.62 1.59
N GLU A 394 -1.15 7.37 1.15
CA GLU A 394 -0.93 7.03 -0.26
C GLU A 394 -2.24 6.58 -0.89
N ILE A 395 -2.48 6.95 -2.16
CA ILE A 395 -3.65 6.54 -2.93
C ILE A 395 -3.22 6.17 -4.36
N THR A 396 -3.58 4.96 -4.80
CA THR A 396 -3.25 4.42 -6.13
C THR A 396 -4.55 4.03 -6.84
N GLY A 397 -4.58 4.19 -8.15
CA GLY A 397 -5.71 3.86 -9.02
C GLY A 397 -6.22 5.07 -9.82
N PRO A 398 -7.00 4.86 -10.89
CA PRO A 398 -7.44 5.91 -11.80
C PRO A 398 -8.23 7.02 -11.10
N ASN A 399 -9.15 6.68 -10.19
CA ASN A 399 -9.99 7.66 -9.49
C ASN A 399 -9.33 8.25 -8.23
N ALA A 400 -8.00 8.14 -8.08
CA ALA A 400 -7.29 8.69 -6.94
C ALA A 400 -7.35 10.22 -6.90
N SER A 401 -7.16 10.89 -8.05
CA SER A 401 -7.18 12.36 -8.15
C SER A 401 -8.56 12.93 -7.86
N GLU A 402 -9.62 12.37 -8.47
CA GLU A 402 -11.03 12.71 -8.18
C GLU A 402 -11.29 12.75 -6.66
N ALA A 403 -10.94 11.67 -5.97
CA ALA A 403 -11.21 11.53 -4.56
C ALA A 403 -10.39 12.49 -3.68
N LEU A 404 -9.15 12.80 -4.09
CA LEU A 404 -8.31 13.78 -3.41
C LEU A 404 -8.87 15.19 -3.55
N VAL A 405 -9.24 15.59 -4.77
CA VAL A 405 -9.82 16.92 -5.02
C VAL A 405 -11.15 17.11 -4.28
N ALA A 406 -11.98 16.05 -4.17
CA ALA A 406 -13.23 16.11 -3.44
C ALA A 406 -13.08 16.29 -1.92
N VAL A 407 -12.02 15.73 -1.33
CA VAL A 407 -11.79 15.71 0.13
C VAL A 407 -10.86 16.83 0.60
N LEU A 408 -9.84 17.16 -0.18
CA LEU A 408 -8.87 18.21 0.09
C LEU A 408 -9.34 19.49 -0.61
N ARG A 409 -10.08 20.34 0.12
CA ARG A 409 -10.54 21.63 -0.39
C ARG A 409 -9.56 22.73 0.03
N PRO A 410 -8.81 23.35 -0.89
CA PRO A 410 -8.00 24.52 -0.58
C PRO A 410 -8.90 25.71 -0.19
N LEU A 411 -8.27 26.74 0.38
CA LEU A 411 -8.86 28.06 0.63
C LEU A 411 -8.19 29.04 -0.32
N GLU A 412 -8.97 29.95 -0.93
CA GLU A 412 -8.68 30.85 -2.08
C GLU A 412 -7.41 31.73 -2.03
N GLN A 413 -6.58 31.57 -1.00
CA GLN A 413 -5.31 32.25 -0.78
C GLN A 413 -4.10 31.33 -1.04
N THR A 414 -4.28 30.12 -1.60
CA THR A 414 -3.15 29.22 -1.90
C THR A 414 -2.76 29.14 -3.37
N CYS A 415 -1.47 28.91 -3.60
CA CYS A 415 -0.98 28.69 -4.95
C CYS A 415 -1.55 27.38 -5.51
N GLY A 416 -1.86 27.38 -6.81
CA GLY A 416 -2.44 26.20 -7.45
C GLY A 416 -3.94 26.00 -7.20
N ASP A 417 -4.63 26.90 -6.50
CA ASP A 417 -6.09 26.83 -6.30
C ASP A 417 -6.86 26.79 -7.64
N ALA A 418 -6.39 27.53 -8.65
CA ALA A 418 -6.96 27.51 -10.02
C ALA A 418 -6.65 26.22 -10.81
N ILE A 419 -5.74 25.38 -10.32
CA ILE A 419 -5.30 24.12 -10.96
C ILE A 419 -5.96 22.93 -10.26
N TRP A 420 -6.01 22.93 -8.93
CA TRP A 420 -6.43 21.79 -8.12
C TRP A 420 -7.81 21.20 -8.51
N PRO A 421 -8.89 21.98 -8.74
CA PRO A 421 -10.17 21.47 -9.21
C PRO A 421 -10.08 20.76 -10.58
N LYS A 422 -9.24 21.26 -11.49
CA LYS A 422 -9.08 20.73 -12.86
C LYS A 422 -8.41 19.36 -12.87
N LEU A 423 -7.65 19.03 -11.82
CA LEU A 423 -7.01 17.71 -11.68
C LEU A 423 -8.00 16.58 -11.37
N ALA A 424 -9.27 16.87 -11.02
CA ALA A 424 -10.27 15.84 -10.71
C ALA A 424 -10.50 14.83 -11.85
N ALA A 425 -10.37 15.27 -13.10
CA ALA A 425 -10.52 14.43 -14.30
C ALA A 425 -9.23 13.68 -14.70
N THR A 426 -8.11 13.88 -13.98
CA THR A 426 -6.80 13.31 -14.36
C THR A 426 -6.49 12.00 -13.64
N THR A 427 -5.91 11.03 -14.34
CA THR A 427 -5.27 9.86 -13.72
C THR A 427 -3.89 10.25 -13.18
N PRO A 428 -3.43 9.75 -12.01
CA PRO A 428 -2.12 10.10 -11.46
C PRO A 428 -0.93 9.78 -12.39
N ALA A 429 -1.07 8.78 -13.27
CA ALA A 429 -0.07 8.45 -14.29
C ALA A 429 0.02 9.51 -15.41
N SER A 430 -1.04 10.28 -15.67
CA SER A 430 -1.09 11.32 -16.72
C SER A 430 -0.47 12.66 -16.28
N LEU A 431 -0.13 12.80 -15.00
CA LEU A 431 0.48 14.01 -14.45
C LEU A 431 1.97 14.07 -14.79
N PRO A 432 2.57 15.28 -14.86
CA PRO A 432 4.02 15.40 -15.03
C PRO A 432 4.79 14.62 -13.95
N ARG A 433 5.82 13.86 -14.38
CA ARG A 433 6.63 13.02 -13.49
C ARG A 433 7.04 13.77 -12.22
N ASN A 434 6.76 13.15 -11.07
CA ASN A 434 7.13 13.62 -9.74
C ASN A 434 6.64 15.04 -9.40
N CYS A 435 5.50 15.49 -9.95
CA CYS A 435 4.94 16.80 -9.66
C CYS A 435 4.63 16.98 -8.17
N LEU A 436 5.02 18.12 -7.60
CA LEU A 436 4.78 18.49 -6.20
C LEU A 436 3.76 19.64 -6.13
N LEU A 437 2.77 19.49 -5.25
CA LEU A 437 1.67 20.42 -5.03
C LEU A 437 1.60 20.79 -3.54
N ALA A 438 1.73 22.09 -3.26
CA ALA A 438 1.63 22.66 -1.92
C ALA A 438 0.29 23.38 -1.78
N ILE A 439 -0.62 22.84 -0.98
CA ILE A 439 -1.97 23.41 -0.77
C ILE A 439 -2.26 23.54 0.72
N SER A 440 -3.06 24.53 1.11
CA SER A 440 -3.53 24.63 2.50
C SER A 440 -5.04 24.47 2.55
N ILE A 441 -5.49 23.42 3.25
CA ILE A 441 -6.87 22.96 3.19
C ILE A 441 -7.68 23.39 4.42
N THR A 442 -8.99 23.41 4.25
CA THR A 442 -9.97 23.49 5.34
C THR A 442 -10.12 22.15 6.07
N ASP A 443 -10.75 22.13 7.26
CA ASP A 443 -10.96 20.87 8.00
C ASP A 443 -11.91 19.93 7.23
N PRO A 444 -11.45 18.76 6.74
CA PRO A 444 -12.24 17.84 5.92
C PRO A 444 -13.41 17.22 6.70
N ARG A 445 -13.50 17.45 8.02
CA ARG A 445 -14.67 17.09 8.81
C ARG A 445 -15.85 18.02 8.57
N LEU A 446 -15.66 19.29 8.18
CA LEU A 446 -16.77 20.21 7.88
C LEU A 446 -17.59 19.67 6.70
N HIS A 447 -16.92 19.28 5.62
CA HIS A 447 -17.52 18.74 4.39
C HIS A 447 -17.82 17.22 4.43
N HIS A 448 -17.89 16.60 5.61
CA HIS A 448 -18.13 15.15 5.74
C HIS A 448 -19.62 14.79 5.91
N PRO A 449 -20.20 13.83 5.16
CA PRO A 449 -19.58 13.06 4.09
C PRO A 449 -19.40 13.91 2.81
N PRO A 450 -18.30 13.71 2.06
CA PRO A 450 -18.09 14.39 0.78
C PRO A 450 -19.08 13.86 -0.28
N ARG A 451 -19.44 14.73 -1.22
CA ARG A 451 -20.29 14.41 -2.39
C ARG A 451 -19.41 14.11 -3.60
N THR A 452 -19.88 13.22 -4.47
CA THR A 452 -19.32 13.00 -5.81
C THR A 452 -19.15 14.32 -6.55
N ILE A 453 -17.97 14.55 -7.11
CA ILE A 453 -17.77 15.62 -8.09
C ILE A 453 -18.48 15.20 -9.39
N ALA A 454 -19.19 16.13 -10.03
CA ALA A 454 -19.64 15.95 -11.41
C ALA A 454 -18.41 16.11 -12.32
N ILE A 455 -17.95 15.00 -12.90
CA ILE A 455 -16.91 14.99 -13.94
C ILE A 455 -17.64 14.67 -15.24
N ASP A 456 -17.74 15.64 -16.14
CA ASP A 456 -18.29 15.39 -17.47
C ASP A 456 -17.33 14.47 -18.21
N GLN A 457 -17.84 13.33 -18.70
CA GLN A 457 -17.00 12.25 -19.20
C GLN A 457 -16.26 12.60 -20.51
N LEU A 458 -16.63 13.69 -21.17
CA LEU A 458 -15.89 14.27 -22.29
C LEU A 458 -14.62 15.04 -21.88
N ASN A 459 -14.48 15.46 -20.62
CA ASN A 459 -13.41 16.36 -20.19
C ASN A 459 -12.01 15.71 -20.19
N ALA A 460 -11.91 14.39 -20.39
CA ALA A 460 -10.63 13.70 -20.59
C ALA A 460 -9.96 14.07 -21.94
N GLN A 461 -10.73 14.57 -22.91
CA GLN A 461 -10.24 15.07 -24.20
C GLN A 461 -10.24 16.61 -24.27
N ASP A 462 -10.45 17.31 -23.14
CA ASP A 462 -10.48 18.77 -23.12
C ASP A 462 -9.08 19.34 -23.43
N PRO A 463 -8.87 20.05 -24.55
CA PRO A 463 -7.54 20.52 -24.95
C PRO A 463 -6.93 21.46 -23.90
N LYS A 464 -7.76 22.15 -23.10
CA LYS A 464 -7.34 23.00 -21.98
C LYS A 464 -6.65 22.19 -20.87
N LEU A 465 -7.08 20.95 -20.64
CA LEU A 465 -6.47 20.07 -19.64
C LEU A 465 -5.11 19.56 -20.12
N ILE A 466 -5.01 19.16 -21.39
CA ILE A 466 -3.75 18.74 -22.02
C ILE A 466 -2.75 19.90 -21.99
N GLN A 467 -3.16 21.10 -22.41
CA GLN A 467 -2.33 22.31 -22.35
C GLN A 467 -1.85 22.62 -20.91
N LEU A 468 -2.69 22.43 -19.90
CA LEU A 468 -2.33 22.60 -18.49
C LEU A 468 -1.30 21.57 -18.02
N LEU A 469 -1.45 20.30 -18.43
CA LEU A 469 -0.50 19.24 -18.09
C LEU A 469 0.88 19.47 -18.74
N THR A 470 0.91 19.93 -19.99
CA THR A 470 2.16 20.23 -20.73
C THR A 470 2.85 21.50 -20.22
N SER A 471 2.10 22.58 -20.00
CA SER A 471 2.67 23.86 -19.56
C SER A 471 3.02 23.92 -18.07
N TRP A 472 2.35 23.10 -17.26
CA TRP A 472 2.43 22.99 -15.79
C TRP A 472 2.87 24.27 -15.06
N PRO A 473 1.97 25.27 -14.91
CA PRO A 473 2.33 26.63 -14.47
C PRO A 473 3.12 26.73 -13.17
N LEU A 474 2.95 25.77 -12.26
CA LEU A 474 3.67 25.69 -10.98
C LEU A 474 5.18 25.46 -11.13
N ASP A 475 5.67 25.12 -12.34
CA ASP A 475 7.10 25.13 -12.66
C ASP A 475 7.68 26.55 -12.75
N ARG A 476 6.83 27.55 -13.05
CA ARG A 476 7.21 28.96 -13.20
C ARG A 476 6.94 29.76 -11.92
N THR A 477 5.90 29.40 -11.17
CA THR A 477 5.51 30.08 -9.92
C THR A 477 5.59 29.12 -8.72
N PRO A 478 6.80 28.78 -8.26
CA PRO A 478 7.00 27.78 -7.21
C PRO A 478 6.73 28.40 -5.82
N CYS A 479 5.91 27.74 -5.00
CA CYS A 479 5.43 28.30 -3.74
C CYS A 479 5.97 27.58 -2.50
N ALA A 480 6.30 28.35 -1.47
CA ALA A 480 6.76 27.80 -0.20
C ALA A 480 5.65 26.98 0.47
N ALA A 481 5.96 25.72 0.76
CA ALA A 481 5.02 24.80 1.36
C ALA A 481 5.02 24.99 2.89
N ALA A 482 3.93 25.54 3.43
CA ALA A 482 3.79 25.80 4.87
C ALA A 482 3.97 24.56 5.77
N ILE A 483 3.92 23.33 5.22
CA ILE A 483 4.23 22.11 5.97
C ILE A 483 5.71 22.02 6.40
N PHE A 484 6.64 22.67 5.68
CA PHE A 484 8.05 22.72 6.08
C PHE A 484 8.26 23.58 7.33
N ASP A 485 7.39 24.57 7.57
CA ASP A 485 7.47 25.38 8.77
C ASP A 485 6.86 24.70 10.01
N ARG A 486 7.60 24.76 11.11
CA ARG A 486 7.23 24.13 12.39
C ARG A 486 6.15 24.92 13.12
N ASN A 487 6.13 26.25 13.00
CA ASN A 487 5.10 27.07 13.65
C ASN A 487 3.75 26.88 12.95
N ALA A 488 3.72 26.81 11.62
CA ALA A 488 2.53 26.45 10.84
C ALA A 488 1.98 25.06 11.23
N ARG A 489 2.82 24.00 11.23
CA ARG A 489 2.42 22.66 11.69
C ARG A 489 1.87 22.68 13.12
N ALA A 490 2.53 23.39 14.04
CA ALA A 490 2.12 23.48 15.44
C ALA A 490 0.82 24.28 15.63
N LYS A 491 0.62 25.39 14.90
CA LYS A 491 -0.59 26.23 14.90
C LYS A 491 -1.80 25.37 14.50
N ALA A 492 -1.78 24.76 13.31
CA ALA A 492 -2.85 23.89 12.83
C ALA A 492 -3.16 22.72 13.79
N THR A 493 -2.11 22.13 14.38
CA THR A 493 -2.22 21.01 15.34
C THR A 493 -2.85 21.44 16.67
N ARG A 494 -2.66 22.69 17.10
CA ARG A 494 -3.23 23.26 18.34
C ARG A 494 -4.66 23.75 18.15
N SER A 495 -4.99 24.40 17.03
CA SER A 495 -6.33 24.94 16.74
C SER A 495 -7.36 23.89 16.30
N MET A 496 -7.01 22.61 16.19
CA MET A 496 -7.93 21.52 15.83
C MET A 496 -9.19 21.48 16.72
N PRO A 497 -10.41 21.73 16.17
CA PRO A 497 -11.64 21.74 16.96
C PRO A 497 -12.07 20.34 17.38
N SER A 498 -12.84 20.26 18.47
CA SER A 498 -13.40 18.98 18.96
C SER A 498 -14.46 18.43 18.00
N ASN A 499 -14.64 17.12 17.96
CA ASN A 499 -15.70 16.51 17.13
C ASN A 499 -17.11 16.96 17.56
N SER A 500 -17.30 17.34 18.83
CA SER A 500 -18.58 17.86 19.32
C SER A 500 -18.86 19.28 18.78
N ALA A 501 -17.84 20.15 18.72
CA ALA A 501 -17.98 21.48 18.14
C ALA A 501 -18.29 21.42 16.63
N VAL A 502 -17.59 20.55 15.89
CA VAL A 502 -17.85 20.33 14.46
C VAL A 502 -19.26 19.75 14.24
N ASN A 503 -19.69 18.77 15.04
CA ASN A 503 -21.04 18.22 14.92
C ASN A 503 -22.13 19.25 15.26
N ARG A 504 -21.89 20.16 16.21
CA ARG A 504 -22.82 21.25 16.55
C ARG A 504 -23.01 22.21 15.38
N ARG A 505 -21.92 22.62 14.71
CA ARG A 505 -22.00 23.43 13.47
C ARG A 505 -22.80 22.71 12.37
N LYS A 506 -22.66 21.40 12.23
CA LYS A 506 -23.46 20.61 11.28
C LYS A 506 -24.94 20.46 11.61
N SER A 507 -25.31 20.52 12.88
CA SER A 507 -26.73 20.55 13.27
C SER A 507 -27.35 21.96 13.19
N MET A 508 -26.53 22.98 12.97
CA MET A 508 -26.97 24.37 12.76
C MET A 508 -27.02 24.77 11.28
N ALA A 509 -26.38 23.98 10.39
CA ALA A 509 -26.44 24.19 8.95
C ALA A 509 -27.67 23.50 8.34
N ASP A 510 -28.16 24.06 7.23
CA ASP A 510 -29.41 23.61 6.63
C ASP A 510 -29.36 22.19 6.03
N PRO A 511 -30.51 21.49 5.92
CA PRO A 511 -30.57 20.10 5.46
C PRO A 511 -30.11 19.93 4.01
N GLY A 512 -28.83 19.57 3.84
CA GLY A 512 -28.23 19.41 2.51
C GLY A 512 -27.13 20.41 2.21
N GLU A 513 -26.77 21.29 3.14
CA GLU A 513 -25.63 22.21 3.01
C GLU A 513 -24.41 21.76 3.83
N TYR A 514 -23.32 22.52 3.74
CA TYR A 514 -22.14 22.35 4.59
C TYR A 514 -21.94 23.61 5.42
N PRO A 515 -21.48 23.52 6.69
CA PRO A 515 -21.22 24.71 7.50
C PRO A 515 -20.22 25.64 6.84
N ALA A 516 -20.53 26.93 6.78
CA ALA A 516 -19.62 27.98 6.33
C ALA A 516 -18.31 27.97 7.13
N ILE A 517 -17.22 28.36 6.46
CA ILE A 517 -15.86 28.44 7.03
C ILE A 517 -15.77 29.68 7.93
N LEU A 518 -15.09 29.58 9.08
CA LEU A 518 -14.88 30.71 9.99
C LEU A 518 -13.39 31.10 10.01
N PRO A 519 -13.03 32.39 10.22
CA PRO A 519 -11.63 32.81 10.38
C PRO A 519 -10.89 32.13 11.53
N SER A 520 -11.62 31.59 12.51
CA SER A 520 -11.09 30.79 13.61
C SER A 520 -10.68 29.36 13.22
N ASP A 521 -11.10 28.86 12.05
CA ASP A 521 -10.86 27.49 11.64
C ASP A 521 -9.37 27.23 11.30
N PRO A 522 -8.85 26.03 11.59
CA PRO A 522 -7.46 25.70 11.30
C PRO A 522 -7.21 25.60 9.80
N LEU A 523 -6.33 26.46 9.27
CA LEU A 523 -5.70 26.25 7.98
C LEU A 523 -4.68 25.11 8.10
N ILE A 524 -4.85 24.03 7.32
CA ILE A 524 -4.05 22.80 7.44
C ILE A 524 -3.06 22.73 6.27
N PRO A 525 -1.75 22.85 6.50
CA PRO A 525 -0.78 22.75 5.41
C PRO A 525 -0.65 21.30 4.93
N VAL A 526 -0.74 21.09 3.62
CA VAL A 526 -0.67 19.78 2.96
C VAL A 526 0.32 19.84 1.80
N LEU A 527 1.07 18.76 1.61
CA LEU A 527 1.96 18.58 0.47
C LEU A 527 1.59 17.27 -0.24
N ALA A 528 1.08 17.36 -1.45
CA ALA A 528 0.73 16.22 -2.27
C ALA A 528 1.73 16.08 -3.42
N PHE A 529 2.15 14.87 -3.75
CA PHE A 529 2.96 14.60 -4.95
C PHE A 529 2.52 13.32 -5.63
N ALA A 530 2.61 13.29 -6.96
CA ALA A 530 2.26 12.14 -7.78
C ALA A 530 3.53 11.47 -8.29
N THR A 531 3.64 10.16 -8.09
CA THR A 531 4.75 9.33 -8.54
C THR A 531 4.27 8.33 -9.59
N GLN A 532 5.10 8.07 -10.61
CA GLN A 532 4.83 7.09 -11.65
C GLN A 532 5.67 5.85 -11.35
N SER A 533 5.03 4.71 -11.08
CA SER A 533 5.76 3.47 -10.76
C SER A 533 6.23 2.72 -12.02
N SER A 534 5.51 2.90 -13.13
CA SER A 534 5.85 2.46 -14.48
C SER A 534 5.25 3.47 -15.47
N PRO A 535 5.84 3.69 -16.67
CA PRO A 535 5.28 4.62 -17.64
C PRO A 535 3.86 4.28 -18.13
N GLU A 536 3.46 3.00 -18.07
CA GLU A 536 2.29 2.50 -18.82
C GLU A 536 1.05 2.19 -17.96
N GLU A 537 1.19 1.81 -16.68
CA GLU A 537 0.09 1.09 -15.98
C GLU A 537 -0.39 1.65 -14.63
N SER A 538 0.41 2.39 -13.84
CA SER A 538 -0.10 2.98 -12.58
C SER A 538 0.72 4.13 -11.99
N GLY A 539 0.00 5.13 -11.48
CA GLY A 539 0.53 6.24 -10.68
C GLY A 539 -0.05 6.28 -9.27
N THR A 540 0.72 6.82 -8.34
CA THR A 540 0.36 6.91 -6.91
C THR A 540 0.46 8.36 -6.42
N TRP A 541 -0.58 8.83 -5.75
CA TRP A 541 -0.54 10.07 -4.98
C TRP A 541 -0.03 9.81 -3.56
N THR A 542 0.99 10.53 -3.13
CA THR A 542 1.41 10.60 -1.73
C THR A 542 1.05 11.97 -1.14
N VAL A 543 0.23 11.97 -0.08
CA VAL A 543 -0.21 13.20 0.61
C VAL A 543 0.41 13.25 2.00
N LEU A 544 1.19 14.29 2.26
CA LEU A 544 1.80 14.59 3.56
C LEU A 544 0.97 15.65 4.29
N LEU A 545 0.73 15.42 5.58
CA LEU A 545 -0.04 16.34 6.41
C LEU A 545 0.29 16.18 7.91
N PRO A 546 -0.07 17.15 8.79
CA PRO A 546 0.21 17.03 10.21
C PRO A 546 -0.49 15.82 10.85
N TRP A 547 0.23 15.07 11.67
CA TRP A 547 -0.14 13.75 12.21
C TRP A 547 -1.58 13.64 12.74
N ARG A 548 -2.11 14.69 13.40
CA ARG A 548 -3.48 14.69 13.93
C ARG A 548 -4.56 14.70 12.84
N TYR A 549 -4.31 15.28 11.66
CA TYR A 549 -5.29 15.44 10.58
C TYR A 549 -5.43 14.20 9.68
N VAL A 550 -4.54 13.21 9.79
CA VAL A 550 -4.61 11.95 9.03
C VAL A 550 -5.95 11.24 9.26
N LEU A 551 -6.42 11.15 10.51
CA LEU A 551 -7.69 10.49 10.82
C LEU A 551 -8.93 11.25 10.28
N PRO A 552 -9.02 12.59 10.38
CA PRO A 552 -9.97 13.41 9.61
C PRO A 552 -9.99 13.12 8.11
N VAL A 553 -8.86 13.29 7.41
CA VAL A 553 -8.75 13.09 5.94
C VAL A 553 -9.13 11.66 5.56
N TRP A 554 -8.55 10.66 6.23
CA TRP A 554 -8.80 9.23 6.01
C TRP A 554 -10.29 8.86 6.08
N LYS A 555 -11.04 9.42 7.04
CA LYS A 555 -12.47 9.16 7.17
C LYS A 555 -13.29 9.73 6.04
N SER A 556 -12.92 10.89 5.50
CA SER A 556 -13.62 11.48 4.36
C SER A 556 -13.28 10.73 3.08
N LEU A 557 -12.01 10.35 2.85
CA LEU A 557 -11.58 9.50 1.73
C LEU A 557 -12.35 8.17 1.66
N VAL A 558 -12.31 7.35 2.72
CA VAL A 558 -12.98 6.02 2.69
C VAL A 558 -14.52 6.12 2.72
N CYS A 559 -15.08 7.32 2.84
CA CYS A 559 -16.51 7.59 2.69
C CYS A 559 -16.87 8.32 1.39
N TYR A 560 -15.89 8.65 0.54
CA TYR A 560 -16.13 9.28 -0.76
C TYR A 560 -16.78 8.27 -1.73
N PRO A 561 -17.96 8.57 -2.29
CA PRO A 561 -18.50 7.80 -3.40
C PRO A 561 -17.78 8.20 -4.69
N LEU A 562 -17.30 7.22 -5.45
CA LEU A 562 -16.55 7.45 -6.69
C LEU A 562 -17.51 7.59 -7.88
N SER A 563 -17.17 8.44 -8.85
CA SER A 563 -17.91 8.65 -10.10
C SER A 563 -18.18 7.34 -10.88
N THR A 564 -17.19 6.44 -10.91
CA THR A 564 -17.27 5.10 -11.52
C THR A 564 -18.14 4.11 -10.73
N GLY A 565 -18.70 4.53 -9.60
CA GLY A 565 -19.42 3.70 -8.65
C GLY A 565 -18.52 3.07 -7.58
N GLY A 566 -19.12 2.81 -6.41
CA GLY A 566 -18.41 2.30 -5.23
C GLY A 566 -17.79 3.40 -4.38
N ALA A 567 -16.79 3.04 -3.56
CA ALA A 567 -16.07 3.93 -2.68
C ALA A 567 -14.60 3.48 -2.59
N ILE A 568 -13.71 4.39 -2.17
CA ILE A 568 -12.28 4.10 -2.01
C ILE A 568 -12.08 2.89 -1.08
N ARG A 569 -11.32 1.91 -1.56
CA ARG A 569 -10.93 0.73 -0.76
C ARG A 569 -9.70 1.07 0.07
N PHE A 570 -9.40 0.29 1.09
CA PHE A 570 -8.17 0.44 1.85
C PHE A 570 -7.36 -0.86 1.81
N GLY A 571 -6.03 -0.73 1.69
CA GLY A 571 -5.09 -1.85 1.73
C GLY A 571 -4.32 -1.90 3.05
N GLY A 572 -3.81 -3.08 3.39
CA GLY A 572 -2.71 -3.24 4.34
C GLY A 572 -1.37 -3.40 3.62
N ILE A 573 -0.34 -3.79 4.36
CA ILE A 573 1.00 -4.02 3.80
C ILE A 573 1.02 -5.15 2.77
N ASN A 574 0.17 -6.17 2.93
CA ASN A 574 0.10 -7.31 2.00
C ASN A 574 -0.47 -6.88 0.65
N GLU A 575 -1.46 -6.00 0.63
CA GLU A 575 -2.02 -5.47 -0.61
C GLU A 575 -1.06 -4.47 -1.27
N LYS A 576 -0.26 -3.73 -0.49
CA LYS A 576 0.83 -2.90 -1.06
C LYS A 576 1.92 -3.76 -1.71
N ARG A 577 2.33 -4.86 -1.06
CA ARG A 577 3.23 -5.87 -1.64
C ARG A 577 2.65 -6.51 -2.89
N GLN A 578 1.34 -6.84 -2.89
CA GLN A 578 0.66 -7.41 -4.04
C GLN A 578 0.77 -6.49 -5.27
N LEU A 579 0.45 -5.20 -5.14
CA LEU A 579 0.49 -4.27 -6.28
C LEU A 579 1.90 -4.04 -6.81
N ALA A 580 2.90 -3.91 -5.92
CA ALA A 580 4.30 -3.83 -6.34
C ALA A 580 4.69 -5.07 -7.18
N TYR A 581 4.37 -6.26 -6.67
CA TYR A 581 4.60 -7.53 -7.37
C TYR A 581 3.79 -7.68 -8.68
N GLU A 582 2.54 -7.22 -8.73
CA GLU A 582 1.70 -7.28 -9.95
C GLU A 582 2.24 -6.36 -11.05
N ASN A 583 2.69 -5.15 -10.70
CA ASN A 583 3.45 -4.25 -11.57
C ASN A 583 4.84 -4.82 -11.93
N GLY A 584 5.34 -5.79 -11.15
CA GLY A 584 6.65 -6.42 -11.30
C GLY A 584 7.81 -5.56 -10.79
N ILE A 585 7.54 -4.70 -9.82
CA ILE A 585 8.50 -3.83 -9.15
C ILE A 585 8.89 -4.46 -7.80
N PRO A 586 10.17 -4.62 -7.49
CA PRO A 586 10.63 -5.18 -6.21
C PRO A 586 10.21 -4.32 -5.02
N TRP A 587 9.70 -4.96 -3.97
CA TRP A 587 9.22 -4.28 -2.78
C TRP A 587 10.28 -4.24 -1.67
N PHE A 588 10.74 -3.04 -1.33
CA PHE A 588 11.63 -2.82 -0.20
C PHE A 588 10.90 -2.99 1.15
N PRO A 589 11.47 -3.72 2.13
CA PRO A 589 12.81 -4.31 2.14
C PRO A 589 12.90 -5.77 1.63
N ALA A 590 11.78 -6.48 1.47
CA ALA A 590 11.80 -7.94 1.31
C ALA A 590 12.51 -8.46 0.04
N ASP A 591 12.43 -7.72 -1.07
CA ASP A 591 13.02 -8.15 -2.35
C ASP A 591 14.46 -7.63 -2.56
N PHE A 592 15.09 -7.05 -1.53
CA PHE A 592 16.45 -6.47 -1.56
C PHE A 592 17.38 -7.10 -0.50
N PRO A 593 17.69 -8.41 -0.62
CA PRO A 593 18.37 -9.19 0.43
C PRO A 593 19.80 -8.74 0.74
N ALA A 594 20.48 -8.05 -0.18
CA ALA A 594 21.81 -7.49 0.07
C ALA A 594 21.79 -6.23 0.96
N THR A 595 20.63 -5.58 1.15
CA THR A 595 20.53 -4.42 2.06
C THR A 595 20.42 -4.88 3.51
N LYS A 596 20.98 -4.12 4.47
CA LYS A 596 20.87 -4.41 5.91
C LYS A 596 19.42 -4.60 6.37
N ALA A 597 18.49 -3.83 5.81
CA ALA A 597 17.06 -3.95 6.07
C ALA A 597 16.44 -5.23 5.47
N GLY A 598 16.91 -5.67 4.29
CA GLY A 598 16.49 -6.93 3.66
C GLY A 598 17.03 -8.17 4.39
N GLN A 599 18.27 -8.14 4.86
CA GLN A 599 18.85 -9.19 5.71
C GLN A 599 18.03 -9.39 7.00
N GLN A 600 17.71 -8.28 7.69
CA GLN A 600 16.84 -8.31 8.88
C GLN A 600 15.44 -8.85 8.55
N TRP A 601 14.87 -8.45 7.40
CA TRP A 601 13.58 -8.96 6.95
C TRP A 601 13.61 -10.47 6.72
N GLU A 602 14.60 -11.00 5.99
CA GLU A 602 14.71 -12.43 5.70
C GLU A 602 14.99 -13.24 6.98
N ALA A 603 15.73 -12.70 7.95
CA ALA A 603 15.90 -13.32 9.27
C ALA A 603 14.57 -13.45 10.04
N GLU A 604 13.76 -12.38 10.08
CA GLU A 604 12.43 -12.41 10.72
C GLU A 604 11.46 -13.35 9.97
N ASP A 605 11.38 -13.25 8.64
CA ASP A 605 10.46 -14.05 7.82
C ASP A 605 10.88 -15.53 7.78
N SER A 606 12.18 -15.86 7.83
CA SER A 606 12.67 -17.25 7.87
C SER A 606 12.40 -17.89 9.23
N HIS A 607 12.58 -17.16 10.34
CA HIS A 607 12.18 -17.63 11.66
C HIS A 607 10.67 -17.89 11.74
N ARG A 608 9.83 -17.01 11.15
CA ARG A 608 8.38 -17.24 11.04
C ARG A 608 8.06 -18.50 10.21
N ARG A 609 8.71 -18.71 9.07
CA ARG A 609 8.49 -19.92 8.24
C ARG A 609 8.97 -21.19 8.92
N LYS A 610 10.11 -21.15 9.61
CA LYS A 610 10.62 -22.28 10.42
C LYS A 610 9.63 -22.66 11.52
N THR A 611 9.18 -21.69 12.33
CA THR A 611 8.17 -21.94 13.37
C THR A 611 6.81 -22.41 12.82
N GLU A 612 6.39 -21.94 11.64
CA GLU A 612 5.21 -22.49 10.94
C GLU A 612 5.41 -23.92 10.40
N TRP A 613 6.63 -24.32 10.06
CA TRP A 613 7.01 -25.67 9.63
C TRP A 613 7.16 -26.63 10.84
N ASP A 614 7.78 -26.18 11.92
CA ASP A 614 7.92 -26.94 13.18
C ASP A 614 6.57 -27.18 13.86
N ARG A 615 5.63 -26.24 13.75
CA ARG A 615 4.24 -26.41 14.25
C ARG A 615 3.44 -27.47 13.50
N LYS A 616 3.87 -27.89 12.30
CA LYS A 616 3.21 -28.98 11.55
C LYS A 616 3.76 -30.33 12.03
N PRO A 617 2.92 -31.34 12.31
CA PRO A 617 3.40 -32.67 12.66
C PRO A 617 4.19 -33.30 11.50
N LYS A 618 5.06 -34.28 11.80
CA LYS A 618 5.99 -34.91 10.84
C LYS A 618 5.31 -35.29 9.51
N SER A 619 4.13 -35.91 9.54
CA SER A 619 3.36 -36.35 8.35
C SER A 619 2.64 -35.24 7.57
N ARG A 620 2.66 -33.98 8.04
CA ARG A 620 2.00 -32.83 7.39
C ARG A 620 2.98 -31.71 7.02
N ARG A 621 4.28 -31.89 7.30
CA ARG A 621 5.35 -30.98 6.90
C ARG A 621 6.17 -31.61 5.76
N ILE A 622 6.69 -30.78 4.87
CA ILE A 622 7.59 -31.22 3.80
C ILE A 622 8.89 -31.68 4.45
N GLU A 623 9.34 -32.88 4.13
CA GLU A 623 10.64 -33.38 4.56
C GLU A 623 11.70 -33.02 3.53
N PHE A 624 12.46 -31.96 3.81
CA PHE A 624 13.46 -31.45 2.87
C PHE A 624 14.67 -32.38 2.67
N ARG A 625 14.83 -33.44 3.47
CA ARG A 625 15.98 -34.38 3.36
C ARG A 625 15.75 -35.55 2.40
N SER A 626 14.50 -35.91 2.13
CA SER A 626 14.12 -37.09 1.33
C SER A 626 13.72 -36.76 -0.11
N ILE A 627 13.84 -35.50 -0.54
CA ILE A 627 13.57 -35.06 -1.91
C ILE A 627 14.61 -35.67 -2.85
N ASN A 628 14.18 -36.42 -3.85
CA ASN A 628 15.07 -36.89 -4.93
C ASN A 628 15.19 -35.79 -6.00
N LEU A 629 16.40 -35.35 -6.30
CA LEU A 629 16.69 -34.35 -7.35
C LEU A 629 17.15 -34.99 -8.69
N GLY A 630 17.22 -36.32 -8.74
CA GLY A 630 17.79 -37.09 -9.85
C GLY A 630 19.29 -37.33 -9.69
N GLU A 631 19.85 -38.24 -10.49
CA GLU A 631 21.30 -38.55 -10.52
C GLU A 631 21.86 -38.88 -9.12
N ASN A 632 21.14 -39.71 -8.36
CA ASN A 632 21.44 -40.12 -6.97
C ASN A 632 21.48 -38.98 -5.92
N ARG A 633 21.25 -37.72 -6.30
CA ARG A 633 21.21 -36.57 -5.39
C ARG A 633 19.92 -36.59 -4.56
N ARG A 634 20.06 -36.56 -3.23
CA ARG A 634 18.97 -36.53 -2.25
C ARG A 634 19.10 -35.34 -1.32
N GLY A 635 17.96 -34.71 -1.02
CA GLY A 635 17.85 -33.55 -0.14
C GLY A 635 17.73 -32.23 -0.88
N GLU A 636 17.22 -31.23 -0.18
CA GLU A 636 17.08 -29.85 -0.61
C GLU A 636 18.44 -29.14 -0.56
N ILE A 637 18.81 -28.43 -1.63
CA ILE A 637 20.03 -27.60 -1.65
C ILE A 637 19.80 -26.38 -0.74
N GLY A 638 20.65 -26.21 0.28
CA GLY A 638 20.48 -25.19 1.31
C GLY A 638 19.23 -25.39 2.17
N VAL A 639 18.71 -24.32 2.76
CA VAL A 639 17.58 -24.39 3.70
C VAL A 639 16.22 -24.25 2.98
N GLY A 640 15.31 -25.21 3.15
CA GLY A 640 14.02 -25.23 2.44
C GLY A 640 13.03 -24.10 2.80
N TRP A 641 13.20 -23.43 3.95
CA TRP A 641 12.32 -22.37 4.44
C TRP A 641 12.94 -20.95 4.41
N SER A 642 14.13 -20.78 3.83
CA SER A 642 14.80 -19.48 3.67
C SER A 642 15.58 -19.38 2.36
N CYS A 643 15.89 -18.15 1.94
CA CYS A 643 16.83 -17.89 0.85
C CYS A 643 18.26 -17.93 1.42
N ASP A 644 18.99 -18.99 1.14
CA ASP A 644 20.32 -19.23 1.72
C ASP A 644 21.42 -18.57 0.88
N TRP A 645 21.58 -17.26 1.06
CA TRP A 645 22.53 -16.45 0.29
C TRP A 645 23.99 -16.72 0.67
N GLN A 646 24.27 -17.19 1.89
CA GLN A 646 25.63 -17.58 2.31
C GLN A 646 26.06 -18.81 1.52
N ARG A 647 25.23 -19.86 1.51
CA ARG A 647 25.45 -21.06 0.70
C ARG A 647 25.65 -20.77 -0.80
N LEU A 648 24.99 -19.75 -1.34
CA LEU A 648 25.15 -19.32 -2.73
C LEU A 648 26.54 -18.72 -3.03
N ILE A 649 27.14 -18.03 -2.04
CA ILE A 649 28.49 -17.45 -2.09
C ILE A 649 29.55 -18.53 -1.88
N ASP A 650 29.42 -19.29 -0.79
CA ASP A 650 30.43 -20.23 -0.28
C ASP A 650 30.52 -21.51 -1.12
N GLY A 651 29.40 -21.94 -1.73
CA GLY A 651 29.33 -23.13 -2.56
C GLY A 651 29.05 -24.43 -1.77
N PRO A 652 29.23 -25.60 -2.42
CA PRO A 652 29.07 -26.89 -1.75
C PRO A 652 30.09 -27.05 -0.60
N PRO A 653 29.77 -27.81 0.46
CA PRO A 653 30.68 -27.96 1.59
C PRO A 653 31.78 -28.94 1.17
N VAL A 654 33.04 -28.54 1.27
CA VAL A 654 34.15 -29.47 1.07
C VAL A 654 34.01 -30.59 2.10
N ALA A 655 33.98 -31.85 1.64
CA ALA A 655 33.86 -33.00 2.53
C ALA A 655 35.06 -33.05 3.50
N GLU A 656 34.81 -33.42 4.76
CA GLU A 656 35.77 -33.23 5.87
C GLU A 656 36.95 -34.22 5.88
N GLU A 657 37.19 -34.97 4.80
CA GLU A 657 38.29 -35.95 4.72
C GLU A 657 39.69 -35.29 4.69
N ASN A 658 39.81 -34.03 4.25
CA ASN A 658 41.11 -33.33 4.15
C ASN A 658 41.46 -32.43 5.36
N ARG A 659 40.72 -32.48 6.47
CA ARG A 659 40.95 -31.59 7.63
C ARG A 659 41.87 -32.14 8.73
N MET A 660 42.34 -33.38 8.64
CA MET A 660 43.21 -33.97 9.69
C MET A 660 44.69 -33.57 9.60
N ASN A 661 45.15 -32.92 8.52
CA ASN A 661 46.57 -32.60 8.31
C ASN A 661 46.86 -31.09 8.24
N THR A 662 46.49 -30.32 9.27
CA THR A 662 47.23 -29.12 9.73
C THR A 662 46.59 -28.59 11.02
N SER A 663 47.12 -29.00 12.17
CA SER A 663 46.92 -28.31 13.44
C SER A 663 48.29 -27.96 13.99
N LEU A 664 48.63 -26.67 14.05
CA LEU A 664 49.54 -26.03 15.01
C LEU A 664 49.46 -24.51 14.82
N GLU A 665 49.13 -23.82 15.91
CA GLU A 665 49.51 -22.44 16.29
C GLU A 665 49.23 -21.26 15.32
N ASP A 666 48.17 -20.48 15.61
CA ASP A 666 48.22 -18.99 15.56
C ASP A 666 47.00 -18.33 16.27
N GLU A 667 47.00 -18.31 17.61
CA GLU A 667 45.98 -17.63 18.44
C GLU A 667 46.40 -16.18 18.74
N GLY A 668 46.08 -15.23 17.85
CA GLY A 668 46.36 -13.80 18.12
C GLY A 668 45.89 -12.76 17.08
N ILE A 669 45.72 -13.13 15.82
CA ILE A 669 45.42 -12.18 14.71
C ILE A 669 43.97 -12.31 14.20
N SER A 670 43.18 -13.23 14.77
CA SER A 670 41.93 -13.70 14.17
C SER A 670 40.78 -12.69 14.14
N GLU A 671 40.61 -11.82 15.14
CA GLU A 671 39.42 -10.95 15.22
C GLU A 671 39.31 -9.93 14.08
N ASP A 672 40.42 -9.27 13.71
CA ASP A 672 40.39 -8.24 12.67
C ASP A 672 40.51 -8.85 11.26
N LEU A 673 41.19 -9.99 11.12
CA LEU A 673 41.10 -10.83 9.93
C LEU A 673 39.69 -11.40 9.71
N GLU A 674 38.98 -11.81 10.77
CA GLU A 674 37.57 -12.20 10.67
C GLU A 674 36.69 -11.02 10.30
N LYS A 675 36.88 -9.83 10.88
CA LYS A 675 36.08 -8.62 10.54
C LYS A 675 36.28 -8.22 9.09
N THR A 676 37.51 -8.28 8.57
CA THR A 676 37.82 -8.01 7.16
C THR A 676 37.32 -9.11 6.23
N ALA A 677 37.44 -10.40 6.58
CA ALA A 677 36.86 -11.51 5.81
C ALA A 677 35.31 -11.47 5.78
N LYS A 678 34.68 -11.11 6.90
CA LYS A 678 33.22 -10.86 7.02
C LYS A 678 32.79 -9.62 6.23
N ALA A 679 33.66 -8.63 6.04
CA ALA A 679 33.42 -7.49 5.15
C ALA A 679 33.58 -7.86 3.66
N LEU A 680 34.59 -8.66 3.30
CA LEU A 680 34.81 -9.16 1.94
C LEU A 680 33.71 -10.13 1.46
N THR A 681 33.06 -10.84 2.37
CA THR A 681 31.89 -11.71 2.11
C THR A 681 30.54 -10.98 2.15
N ALA A 682 30.52 -9.66 2.39
CA ALA A 682 29.28 -8.89 2.42
C ALA A 682 28.59 -8.84 1.04
N LEU A 683 27.31 -9.19 1.01
CA LEU A 683 26.46 -9.02 -0.17
C LEU A 683 26.22 -7.52 -0.41
N HIS A 684 26.44 -7.07 -1.63
CA HIS A 684 26.00 -5.74 -2.08
C HIS A 684 24.94 -5.87 -3.18
N GLN A 685 24.04 -4.89 -3.25
CA GLN A 685 23.02 -4.81 -4.29
C GLN A 685 23.61 -4.05 -5.49
N ILE A 686 23.46 -4.58 -6.70
CA ILE A 686 23.84 -3.89 -7.94
C ILE A 686 22.59 -3.17 -8.51
N PRO A 687 22.69 -1.87 -8.85
CA PRO A 687 21.63 -1.16 -9.58
C PRO A 687 21.37 -1.74 -10.98
N GLN A 688 20.10 -1.76 -11.40
CA GLN A 688 19.66 -2.31 -12.69
C GLN A 688 20.50 -1.84 -13.89
N ALA A 689 20.81 -0.55 -13.96
CA ALA A 689 21.60 0.06 -15.05
C ALA A 689 23.07 -0.39 -15.10
N ILE A 690 23.67 -0.75 -13.95
CA ILE A 690 25.03 -1.28 -13.89
C ILE A 690 25.01 -2.76 -14.25
N ALA A 691 24.03 -3.52 -13.75
CA ALA A 691 23.84 -4.92 -14.10
C ALA A 691 23.54 -5.12 -15.60
N SER A 692 22.76 -4.25 -16.23
CA SER A 692 22.48 -4.34 -17.68
C SER A 692 23.73 -4.06 -18.51
N GLN A 693 24.50 -3.02 -18.17
CA GLN A 693 25.78 -2.74 -18.84
C GLN A 693 26.77 -3.90 -18.70
N ALA A 694 26.83 -4.54 -17.53
CA ALA A 694 27.68 -5.72 -17.31
C ALA A 694 27.27 -6.92 -18.19
N LEU A 695 25.96 -7.22 -18.27
CA LEU A 695 25.44 -8.28 -19.15
C LEU A 695 25.67 -8.01 -20.64
N THR A 696 25.59 -6.76 -21.09
CA THR A 696 25.80 -6.41 -22.51
C THR A 696 27.27 -6.32 -22.89
N ARG A 697 28.16 -5.92 -21.98
CA ARG A 697 29.60 -5.70 -22.29
C ARG A 697 30.50 -6.87 -21.89
N GLY A 698 30.00 -7.87 -21.17
CA GLY A 698 30.76 -9.05 -20.73
C GLY A 698 31.89 -8.78 -19.72
N ARG A 699 32.19 -7.52 -19.37
CA ARG A 699 33.34 -7.16 -18.51
C ARG A 699 33.01 -7.28 -17.03
N ILE A 700 33.70 -8.21 -16.35
CA ILE A 700 33.58 -8.47 -14.91
C ILE A 700 34.53 -7.59 -14.07
N SER A 701 35.61 -7.06 -14.66
CA SER A 701 36.80 -6.55 -13.95
C SER A 701 36.61 -5.40 -12.95
N ASN A 702 35.47 -4.70 -12.96
CA ASN A 702 35.14 -3.62 -12.02
C ASN A 702 33.94 -3.94 -11.11
N LEU A 703 33.45 -5.18 -11.11
CA LEU A 703 32.36 -5.61 -10.24
C LEU A 703 32.92 -6.35 -9.01
N GLU A 704 32.52 -5.88 -7.83
CA GLU A 704 32.79 -6.59 -6.57
C GLU A 704 32.20 -8.02 -6.62
N PRO A 705 32.86 -9.02 -6.00
CA PRO A 705 32.60 -10.44 -6.27
C PRO A 705 31.24 -10.97 -5.77
N ASN A 706 30.59 -10.27 -4.84
CA ASN A 706 29.38 -10.73 -4.12
C ASN A 706 28.12 -9.91 -4.48
N GLY A 707 28.02 -9.47 -5.73
CA GLY A 707 26.95 -8.58 -6.19
C GLY A 707 25.66 -9.27 -6.63
N LEU A 708 24.56 -8.92 -5.96
CA LEU A 708 23.21 -9.36 -6.31
C LEU A 708 22.51 -8.36 -7.23
N ALA A 709 21.95 -8.85 -8.34
CA ALA A 709 21.05 -8.11 -9.21
C ALA A 709 19.62 -8.62 -9.04
N THR A 710 18.64 -7.70 -8.96
CA THR A 710 17.23 -8.05 -8.82
C THR A 710 16.62 -8.39 -10.18
N VAL A 711 15.77 -9.42 -10.21
CA VAL A 711 15.21 -9.97 -11.44
C VAL A 711 13.72 -10.27 -11.32
N ARG A 712 12.98 -9.98 -12.39
CA ARG A 712 11.61 -10.44 -12.62
C ARG A 712 11.62 -11.66 -13.52
N ILE A 713 11.12 -12.77 -12.98
CA ILE A 713 11.05 -14.09 -13.60
C ILE A 713 9.61 -14.31 -14.07
N THR A 714 9.43 -14.78 -15.31
CA THR A 714 8.13 -15.13 -15.89
C THR A 714 8.15 -16.59 -16.34
N MET A 715 7.24 -17.40 -15.81
CA MET A 715 7.17 -18.82 -16.19
C MET A 715 6.78 -18.95 -17.66
N LEU A 716 7.48 -19.81 -18.40
CA LEU A 716 7.12 -20.13 -19.79
C LEU A 716 6.10 -21.26 -19.83
N SER A 717 6.31 -22.29 -19.01
CA SER A 717 5.39 -23.41 -18.80
C SER A 717 4.30 -23.11 -17.75
N ARG A 718 3.31 -23.99 -17.65
CA ARG A 718 2.25 -23.93 -16.63
C ARG A 718 2.87 -24.10 -15.24
N GLY A 719 2.62 -23.13 -14.35
CA GLY A 719 3.10 -23.13 -12.97
C GLY A 719 3.09 -21.73 -12.35
N ARG A 720 3.49 -21.63 -11.09
CA ARG A 720 3.81 -20.38 -10.40
C ARG A 720 5.01 -20.65 -9.49
N PRO A 721 6.01 -19.76 -9.40
CA PRO A 721 7.07 -19.91 -8.41
C PRO A 721 6.52 -19.61 -7.02
N ASN A 722 7.02 -20.30 -6.01
CA ASN A 722 6.80 -19.98 -4.60
C ASN A 722 7.95 -19.14 -4.01
N ILE A 723 7.74 -18.63 -2.80
CA ILE A 723 8.80 -17.99 -2.00
C ILE A 723 9.90 -19.03 -1.70
N CYS A 724 11.17 -18.63 -1.79
CA CYS A 724 12.35 -19.50 -1.71
C CYS A 724 12.50 -20.54 -2.83
N ALA A 725 11.85 -20.35 -3.98
CA ALA A 725 12.22 -21.11 -5.17
C ALA A 725 13.68 -20.83 -5.55
N ARG A 726 14.40 -21.88 -5.95
CA ARG A 726 15.78 -21.85 -6.43
C ARG A 726 15.78 -21.44 -7.90
N ILE A 727 16.71 -20.55 -8.28
CA ILE A 727 16.92 -20.11 -9.65
C ILE A 727 18.21 -20.74 -10.15
N TYR A 728 18.11 -21.58 -11.17
CA TYR A 728 19.24 -22.18 -11.86
C TYR A 728 19.43 -21.55 -13.24
N ARG A 729 20.67 -21.39 -13.68
CA ARG A 729 20.99 -21.12 -15.10
C ARG A 729 20.76 -22.39 -15.93
N LEU A 730 20.85 -22.28 -17.26
CA LEU A 730 20.89 -23.46 -18.11
C LEU A 730 22.17 -24.28 -17.84
N PRO A 731 22.11 -25.63 -17.86
CA PRO A 731 23.28 -26.47 -17.64
C PRO A 731 24.44 -26.09 -18.55
N THR A 732 25.62 -25.91 -17.96
CA THR A 732 26.87 -25.65 -18.71
C THR A 732 27.66 -26.94 -18.90
N ASN A 733 27.74 -27.78 -17.86
CA ASN A 733 28.53 -29.01 -17.88
C ASN A 733 27.90 -30.12 -18.75
N ASN A 734 26.57 -30.10 -18.93
CA ASN A 734 25.79 -31.18 -19.56
C ASN A 734 25.02 -30.69 -20.79
N PRO A 735 25.58 -30.75 -22.03
CA PRO A 735 24.93 -30.22 -23.23
C PRO A 735 23.63 -30.96 -23.58
N ASN A 736 23.57 -32.28 -23.38
CA ASN A 736 22.36 -33.07 -23.60
C ASN A 736 21.20 -32.63 -22.68
N LEU A 737 21.49 -32.30 -21.41
CA LEU A 737 20.48 -31.80 -20.48
C LEU A 737 20.04 -30.38 -20.85
N ARG A 738 20.98 -29.52 -21.30
CA ARG A 738 20.66 -28.19 -21.84
C ARG A 738 19.70 -28.28 -23.03
N GLN A 739 19.96 -29.17 -23.99
CA GLN A 739 19.08 -29.35 -25.15
C GLN A 739 17.67 -29.79 -24.73
N LYS A 740 17.56 -30.79 -23.84
CA LYS A 740 16.27 -31.23 -23.28
C LYS A 740 15.48 -30.10 -22.60
N TRP A 741 16.16 -29.14 -21.97
CA TRP A 741 15.53 -27.94 -21.40
C TRP A 741 15.13 -26.89 -22.45
N LEU A 742 15.88 -26.76 -23.55
CA LEU A 742 15.51 -25.87 -24.67
C LEU A 742 14.30 -26.40 -25.44
N GLU A 743 14.15 -27.74 -25.57
CA GLU A 743 12.97 -28.41 -26.14
C GLU A 743 11.68 -28.13 -25.35
N GLN A 744 11.76 -27.75 -24.06
CA GLN A 744 10.60 -27.34 -23.26
C GLN A 744 10.07 -25.93 -23.58
N GLN A 745 10.68 -25.21 -24.53
CA GLN A 745 10.17 -23.90 -24.93
C GLN A 745 8.83 -24.03 -25.67
N PRO A 746 7.78 -23.28 -25.28
CA PRO A 746 6.57 -23.22 -26.07
C PRO A 746 6.90 -22.66 -27.47
N PRO A 747 6.41 -23.26 -28.57
CA PRO A 747 6.78 -22.86 -29.90
C PRO A 747 6.51 -21.37 -30.11
N LEU A 748 7.54 -20.63 -30.55
CA LEU A 748 7.41 -19.23 -30.90
C LEU A 748 6.26 -19.08 -31.90
N ARG A 749 5.24 -18.33 -31.50
CA ARG A 749 4.02 -18.10 -32.29
C ARG A 749 4.34 -17.16 -33.48
N LYS A 750 5.16 -17.65 -34.41
CA LYS A 750 5.39 -17.01 -35.71
C LYS A 750 4.00 -16.84 -36.35
N LYS A 751 3.64 -15.61 -36.70
CA LYS A 751 2.58 -15.37 -37.68
C LYS A 751 3.10 -15.98 -38.98
N GLN A 752 2.77 -17.23 -39.27
CA GLN A 752 3.10 -17.79 -40.57
C GLN A 752 2.27 -17.05 -41.62
N PRO A 753 2.87 -16.49 -42.69
CA PRO A 753 2.13 -16.30 -43.93
C PRO A 753 1.65 -17.68 -44.40
N HIS A 754 0.55 -17.73 -45.15
CA HIS A 754 -0.09 -18.98 -45.57
C HIS A 754 0.86 -19.94 -46.30
N SER A 755 1.49 -20.85 -45.55
CA SER A 755 2.29 -21.97 -46.07
C SER A 755 1.49 -23.25 -45.84
N ARG A 756 1.19 -23.98 -46.92
CA ARG A 756 0.25 -25.11 -46.90
C ARG A 756 0.80 -26.39 -46.24
N ASN A 757 2.03 -26.39 -45.75
CA ASN A 757 2.76 -27.59 -45.33
C ASN A 757 3.18 -27.56 -43.84
N ALA A 758 2.21 -27.53 -42.93
CA ALA A 758 2.43 -27.81 -41.50
C ALA A 758 1.38 -28.81 -40.98
N LYS A 759 1.84 -29.95 -40.46
CA LYS A 759 1.02 -31.11 -40.05
C LYS A 759 0.32 -30.90 -38.70
N PHE A 760 -0.62 -29.96 -38.61
CA PHE A 760 -1.54 -29.85 -37.47
C PHE A 760 -3.00 -29.76 -37.94
N PRO A 761 -3.92 -30.61 -37.45
CA PRO A 761 -5.34 -30.47 -37.74
C PRO A 761 -5.88 -29.17 -37.13
N SER A 762 -6.54 -28.37 -37.95
CA SER A 762 -7.27 -27.17 -37.52
C SER A 762 -8.31 -27.55 -36.47
N ARG A 763 -8.56 -26.65 -35.51
CA ARG A 763 -9.56 -26.88 -34.46
C ARG A 763 -10.91 -27.20 -35.12
N PRO A 764 -11.56 -28.33 -34.81
CA PRO A 764 -12.85 -28.68 -35.40
C PRO A 764 -13.91 -27.60 -35.12
N SER A 765 -14.87 -27.45 -36.04
CA SER A 765 -16.03 -26.57 -35.82
C SER A 765 -16.86 -27.06 -34.63
N GLU A 766 -17.67 -26.17 -34.05
CA GLU A 766 -18.53 -26.53 -32.90
C GLU A 766 -19.54 -27.64 -33.23
N ASN A 767 -19.84 -27.85 -34.52
CA ASN A 767 -20.72 -28.89 -35.04
C ASN A 767 -19.99 -30.21 -35.41
N ALA A 768 -18.68 -30.32 -35.18
CA ALA A 768 -17.91 -31.53 -35.52
C ALA A 768 -18.24 -32.72 -34.60
N SER A 769 -18.09 -33.95 -35.11
CA SER A 769 -18.45 -35.16 -34.36
C SER A 769 -17.62 -35.34 -33.08
N SER A 770 -18.22 -35.94 -32.04
CA SER A 770 -17.54 -36.16 -30.76
C SER A 770 -16.27 -37.01 -30.90
N ALA A 771 -16.23 -37.96 -31.84
CA ALA A 771 -15.03 -38.75 -32.14
C ALA A 771 -13.90 -37.89 -32.71
N MET A 772 -14.21 -36.98 -33.63
CA MET A 772 -13.24 -36.07 -34.23
C MET A 772 -12.72 -35.02 -33.23
N GLN A 773 -13.61 -34.51 -32.36
CA GLN A 773 -13.22 -33.65 -31.24
C GLN A 773 -12.30 -34.38 -30.24
N ARG A 774 -12.62 -35.64 -29.88
CA ARG A 774 -11.77 -36.47 -28.99
C ARG A 774 -10.42 -36.80 -29.62
N SER A 775 -10.38 -37.14 -30.91
CA SER A 775 -9.16 -37.42 -31.65
C SER A 775 -8.25 -36.18 -31.72
N TRP A 776 -8.82 -35.01 -32.04
CA TRP A 776 -8.09 -33.74 -32.00
C TRP A 776 -7.56 -33.42 -30.59
N LEU A 777 -8.35 -33.66 -29.55
CA LEU A 777 -7.92 -33.47 -28.16
C LEU A 777 -6.79 -34.43 -27.77
N ALA A 778 -6.87 -35.70 -28.16
CA ALA A 778 -5.85 -36.71 -27.90
C ALA A 778 -4.54 -36.42 -28.66
N ALA A 779 -4.63 -36.00 -29.92
CA ALA A 779 -3.47 -35.57 -30.70
C ALA A 779 -2.81 -34.29 -30.14
N ALA A 780 -3.60 -33.37 -29.58
CA ALA A 780 -3.06 -32.21 -28.87
C ALA A 780 -2.33 -32.62 -27.58
N ILE A 781 -2.88 -33.56 -26.81
CA ILE A 781 -2.27 -34.08 -25.57
C ILE A 781 -0.96 -34.83 -25.87
N LEU A 782 -0.88 -35.58 -26.97
CA LEU A 782 0.34 -36.31 -27.38
C LEU A 782 1.45 -35.42 -27.97
N ALA A 783 1.14 -34.19 -28.34
CA ALA A 783 2.08 -33.24 -28.94
C ALA A 783 2.59 -32.15 -27.97
N ASP A 784 2.04 -32.08 -26.76
CA ASP A 784 2.56 -31.21 -25.70
C ASP A 784 3.89 -31.77 -25.13
N PRO A 785 4.85 -30.91 -24.74
CA PRO A 785 6.10 -31.35 -24.12
C PRO A 785 5.83 -32.11 -22.81
N PRO A 786 6.73 -33.04 -22.39
CA PRO A 786 6.50 -33.95 -21.27
C PRO A 786 6.02 -33.22 -20.01
N GLU A 787 5.00 -33.76 -19.34
CA GLU A 787 4.44 -33.08 -18.17
C GLU A 787 5.48 -32.98 -17.03
N PRO A 788 5.55 -31.84 -16.32
CA PRO A 788 6.51 -31.67 -15.22
C PRO A 788 6.34 -32.72 -14.12
N GLY A 789 7.39 -33.53 -13.93
CA GLY A 789 7.40 -34.66 -12.98
C GLY A 789 7.14 -36.04 -13.61
N SER A 790 6.94 -36.12 -14.93
CA SER A 790 7.00 -37.39 -15.69
C SER A 790 8.43 -37.94 -15.74
N LYS A 791 8.59 -39.24 -16.05
CA LYS A 791 9.92 -39.90 -16.11
C LYS A 791 10.84 -39.30 -17.18
N ASP A 792 10.25 -38.82 -18.27
CA ASP A 792 10.96 -38.24 -19.42
C ASP A 792 11.21 -36.73 -19.26
N TYR A 793 10.77 -36.13 -18.14
CA TYR A 793 10.98 -34.72 -17.85
C TYR A 793 12.46 -34.41 -17.55
N PRO A 794 12.99 -33.24 -17.98
CA PRO A 794 14.38 -32.88 -17.70
C PRO A 794 14.71 -32.83 -16.20
N VAL A 795 15.87 -33.40 -15.84
CA VAL A 795 16.41 -33.41 -14.48
C VAL A 795 16.82 -31.99 -14.05
N VAL A 796 16.74 -31.73 -12.73
CA VAL A 796 17.15 -30.45 -12.14
C VAL A 796 18.66 -30.24 -12.31
N PRO A 797 19.14 -29.05 -12.71
CA PRO A 797 20.57 -28.74 -12.81
C PRO A 797 21.35 -28.92 -11.48
N ASP A 798 22.68 -28.82 -11.55
CA ASP A 798 23.55 -28.95 -10.38
C ASP A 798 23.58 -27.72 -9.47
N GLU A 799 24.14 -27.88 -8.27
CA GLU A 799 24.38 -26.76 -7.34
C GLU A 799 25.34 -25.72 -7.92
N ILE A 800 26.23 -26.12 -8.84
CA ILE A 800 27.09 -25.22 -9.63
C ILE A 800 26.24 -24.24 -10.46
N ASP A 801 25.10 -24.70 -10.97
CA ASP A 801 24.17 -23.91 -11.78
C ASP A 801 23.17 -23.09 -10.95
N LEU A 802 23.19 -23.20 -9.61
CA LEU A 802 22.38 -22.37 -8.73
C LEU A 802 22.91 -20.93 -8.71
N VAL A 803 22.13 -20.00 -9.27
CA VAL A 803 22.48 -18.57 -9.42
C VAL A 803 21.73 -17.63 -8.48
N GLY A 804 20.64 -18.06 -7.84
CA GLY A 804 19.87 -17.19 -6.95
C GLY A 804 18.59 -17.79 -6.36
N PHE A 805 17.77 -16.95 -5.73
CA PHE A 805 16.49 -17.33 -5.13
C PHE A 805 15.36 -16.32 -5.42
N VAL A 806 14.13 -16.84 -5.44
CA VAL A 806 12.88 -16.06 -5.55
C VAL A 806 12.44 -15.58 -4.17
N THR A 807 12.38 -14.26 -3.97
CA THR A 807 11.94 -13.61 -2.72
C THR A 807 10.41 -13.49 -2.65
N THR A 808 9.76 -13.15 -3.77
CA THR A 808 8.30 -13.01 -3.87
C THR A 808 7.78 -13.68 -5.15
N GLY A 809 7.12 -14.84 -5.02
CA GLY A 809 6.57 -15.61 -6.15
C GLY A 809 5.06 -15.89 -6.03
N ASN A 810 4.31 -15.71 -7.12
CA ASN A 810 2.88 -16.07 -7.19
C ASN A 810 2.36 -16.20 -8.63
N PHE A 811 1.05 -16.29 -8.81
CA PHE A 811 0.38 -15.98 -10.08
C PHE A 811 0.11 -14.47 -10.20
N ASN A 812 0.56 -13.82 -11.27
CA ASN A 812 0.36 -12.39 -11.52
C ASN A 812 -0.89 -12.17 -12.38
N LEU A 813 -1.83 -11.35 -11.89
CA LEU A 813 -3.12 -11.09 -12.54
C LEU A 813 -3.02 -10.18 -13.77
N ASN A 814 -2.02 -9.29 -13.87
CA ASN A 814 -1.78 -8.47 -15.06
C ASN A 814 -1.28 -9.32 -16.23
N VAL A 815 -0.33 -10.24 -15.97
CA VAL A 815 0.31 -11.07 -17.00
C VAL A 815 -0.50 -12.33 -17.34
N GLY A 816 -1.34 -12.80 -16.42
CA GLY A 816 -2.05 -14.08 -16.56
C GLY A 816 -1.15 -15.32 -16.48
N LYS A 817 0.05 -15.19 -15.89
CA LYS A 817 1.06 -16.25 -15.76
C LYS A 817 1.67 -16.27 -14.35
N GLY A 818 2.38 -17.35 -14.03
CA GLY A 818 3.30 -17.39 -12.90
C GLY A 818 4.43 -16.38 -13.08
N VAL A 819 4.68 -15.56 -12.05
CA VAL A 819 5.77 -14.57 -12.03
C VAL A 819 6.46 -14.64 -10.68
N GLY A 820 7.77 -14.38 -10.67
CA GLY A 820 8.58 -14.24 -9.47
C GLY A 820 9.37 -12.95 -9.51
N ILE A 821 9.63 -12.38 -8.33
CA ILE A 821 10.70 -11.43 -8.09
C ILE A 821 11.73 -12.17 -7.26
N GLY A 822 13.00 -12.06 -7.65
CA GLY A 822 14.12 -12.70 -6.97
C GLY A 822 15.40 -11.89 -7.14
N SER A 823 16.50 -12.42 -6.62
CA SER A 823 17.84 -11.86 -6.83
C SER A 823 18.79 -12.96 -7.29
N VAL A 824 19.70 -12.61 -8.21
CA VAL A 824 20.71 -13.51 -8.77
C VAL A 824 22.11 -12.93 -8.56
N LEU A 825 23.08 -13.79 -8.32
CA LEU A 825 24.48 -13.45 -8.14
C LEU A 825 25.14 -13.27 -9.50
N LEU A 826 25.48 -12.03 -9.85
CA LEU A 826 25.82 -11.67 -11.24
C LEU A 826 27.08 -12.40 -11.74
N ARG A 827 28.06 -12.67 -10.86
CA ARG A 827 29.27 -13.46 -11.17
C ARG A 827 28.98 -14.91 -11.62
N LYS A 828 27.83 -15.49 -11.26
CA LYS A 828 27.43 -16.85 -11.70
C LYS A 828 26.60 -16.83 -12.98
N VAL A 829 26.10 -15.66 -13.39
CA VAL A 829 25.36 -15.46 -14.65
C VAL A 829 26.33 -15.13 -15.80
N LEU A 830 27.38 -14.37 -15.51
CA LEU A 830 28.49 -14.07 -16.43
C LEU A 830 29.53 -15.21 -16.37
N THR A 831 29.50 -16.13 -17.34
CA THR A 831 30.50 -17.23 -17.42
C THR A 831 31.84 -16.77 -17.98
N SER A 832 32.91 -17.41 -17.54
CA SER A 832 34.29 -17.18 -18.03
C SER A 832 34.44 -17.37 -19.54
N GLU A 833 33.67 -18.28 -20.14
CA GLU A 833 33.63 -18.50 -21.60
C GLU A 833 33.12 -17.28 -22.40
N GLN A 834 32.42 -16.32 -21.77
CA GLN A 834 32.05 -15.05 -22.40
C GLN A 834 33.11 -13.94 -22.19
N CYS A 835 34.13 -14.19 -21.36
CA CYS A 835 35.27 -13.29 -21.11
C CYS A 835 36.52 -13.67 -21.91
N GLY A 836 36.64 -14.92 -22.37
CA GLY A 836 37.74 -15.39 -23.20
C GLY A 836 37.41 -15.35 -24.69
N ALA A 837 38.20 -14.62 -25.47
CA ALA A 837 38.20 -14.63 -26.94
C ALA A 837 36.94 -14.09 -27.66
N LEU A 838 36.62 -12.81 -27.46
CA LEU A 838 36.00 -11.98 -28.51
C LEU A 838 36.93 -10.82 -28.86
N LYS A 839 37.34 -10.74 -30.14
CA LYS A 839 37.97 -9.55 -30.70
C LYS A 839 36.89 -8.46 -30.84
N ASP A 840 37.28 -7.18 -30.76
CA ASP A 840 36.36 -6.01 -30.69
C ASP A 840 35.44 -5.79 -31.93
N THR A 841 35.37 -6.72 -32.89
CA THR A 841 34.61 -6.57 -34.14
C THR A 841 33.17 -7.11 -34.09
N ASP A 842 32.87 -8.10 -33.24
CA ASP A 842 31.62 -8.88 -33.34
C ASP A 842 30.61 -8.53 -32.23
N LEU A 843 30.00 -7.36 -32.33
CA LEU A 843 28.86 -6.93 -31.49
C LEU A 843 27.56 -7.69 -31.86
N HIS A 844 27.55 -9.00 -31.67
CA HIS A 844 26.31 -9.77 -31.76
C HIS A 844 25.37 -9.45 -30.58
N PRO A 845 24.05 -9.26 -30.82
CA PRO A 845 23.10 -9.02 -29.75
C PRO A 845 23.03 -10.23 -28.80
N PRO A 846 22.80 -10.02 -27.49
CA PRO A 846 22.80 -11.11 -26.50
C PRO A 846 21.77 -12.17 -26.89
N SER A 847 22.22 -13.43 -26.96
CA SER A 847 21.39 -14.52 -27.43
C SER A 847 20.15 -14.68 -26.54
N HIS A 848 19.01 -15.00 -27.16
CA HIS A 848 17.73 -15.11 -26.44
C HIS A 848 17.77 -16.14 -25.30
N GLU A 849 18.71 -17.09 -25.35
CA GLU A 849 18.97 -18.11 -24.34
C GLU A 849 19.55 -17.58 -23.03
N GLN A 850 20.34 -16.49 -23.05
CA GLN A 850 21.00 -15.94 -21.84
C GLN A 850 19.99 -15.52 -20.76
N PHE A 851 18.77 -15.17 -21.18
CA PHE A 851 17.68 -14.76 -20.30
C PHE A 851 16.77 -15.93 -19.85
N LEU A 852 17.11 -17.17 -20.21
CA LEU A 852 16.41 -18.36 -19.73
C LEU A 852 16.97 -18.79 -18.36
N CYS A 853 16.08 -19.34 -17.54
CA CYS A 853 16.43 -19.91 -16.25
C CYS A 853 15.48 -21.07 -15.92
N ILE A 854 15.92 -21.98 -15.05
CA ILE A 854 15.11 -23.07 -14.53
C ILE A 854 14.77 -22.72 -13.09
N VAL A 855 13.48 -22.78 -12.73
CA VAL A 855 13.00 -22.43 -11.39
C VAL A 855 12.42 -23.66 -10.73
N ARG A 856 12.89 -23.97 -9.51
CA ARG A 856 12.38 -25.10 -8.71
C ARG A 856 11.89 -24.59 -7.36
N ASP A 857 10.67 -24.94 -6.98
CA ASP A 857 10.15 -24.60 -5.66
C ASP A 857 10.79 -25.49 -4.58
N ALA A 858 11.07 -24.92 -3.40
CA ALA A 858 11.59 -25.69 -2.27
C ALA A 858 10.57 -26.77 -1.85
N GLY A 859 10.99 -28.03 -1.81
CA GLY A 859 10.07 -29.17 -1.65
C GLY A 859 9.61 -29.86 -2.94
N GLU A 860 9.82 -29.27 -4.13
CA GLU A 860 9.56 -29.93 -5.42
C GLU A 860 10.83 -30.61 -5.95
N SER A 861 10.66 -31.78 -6.58
CA SER A 861 11.74 -32.59 -7.18
C SER A 861 12.12 -32.20 -8.61
N TYR A 862 11.31 -31.38 -9.28
CA TYR A 862 11.47 -31.01 -10.68
C TYR A 862 11.45 -29.48 -10.86
N GLY A 863 12.22 -28.97 -11.82
CA GLY A 863 12.24 -27.55 -12.18
C GLY A 863 11.14 -27.20 -13.19
N ARG A 864 11.05 -25.92 -13.55
CA ARG A 864 10.22 -25.43 -14.67
C ARG A 864 10.97 -24.33 -15.42
N LEU A 865 10.89 -24.33 -16.75
CA LEU A 865 11.52 -23.31 -17.58
C LEU A 865 10.83 -21.95 -17.45
N ALA A 866 11.63 -20.91 -17.25
CA ALA A 866 11.20 -19.53 -17.11
C ALA A 866 12.16 -18.58 -17.85
N LYS A 867 11.70 -17.34 -18.07
CA LYS A 867 12.52 -16.25 -18.61
C LYS A 867 12.65 -15.15 -17.56
N TRP A 868 13.86 -14.66 -17.32
CA TRP A 868 14.14 -13.57 -16.40
C TRP A 868 14.44 -12.26 -17.14
N LYS A 869 14.27 -11.13 -16.43
CA LYS A 869 14.63 -9.77 -16.85
C LYS A 869 15.14 -9.01 -15.62
N LEU A 870 16.15 -8.14 -15.79
CA LEU A 870 16.58 -7.23 -14.72
C LEU A 870 15.49 -6.20 -14.38
N VAL A 871 15.32 -5.90 -13.09
CA VAL A 871 14.43 -4.84 -12.55
C VAL A 871 15.12 -4.11 -11.42
#